data_AF-A0AA96QQC3-F1
#
_entry.id   AF-A0AA96QQC3-F1
#
_cell.length_a   1.000
_cell.length_b   1.000
_cell.length_c   1.000
_cell.angle_alpha   90.00
_cell.angle_beta   90.00
_cell.angle_gamma   90.00
#
_symmetry.space_group_name_H-M   'P 1'
#
loop_
_entity.id
_entity.type
_entity.pdbx_description
1 polymer ?
#
loop_
_entity_poly.entity_id
_entity_poly.type
_entity_poly.pdbx_seq_one_letter_code
_entity_poly.pdbx_strand_id
1 'polypeptide(L)'
;MNDSKHAQSVLDSAAAFRAQAEGVRAEPDRLRALAVAQYEAVRDSLVADQVRSTPVDKLRDAAANLRLGKLKAAGFRTVADVAGAGIARLDAVPGVGHQSAVLVLRAAHELIEALTRDTTVRLDPDRPERGHTQLLQLMSKLRRATQLVAPLHDPISDVLARVDDDLRLAARTSSRVRMLFSFKKNRQGALDALGRLGELLGSRDVVALRAVDTQLRVPDLDHRSLWRDYELDAAAYNTVLADLAGTGSLPDRSASRGFVPEDIEREVENTKLDTSLLKVSLRGYQEFGARFALARKRVILGDEMGLGKTIEAIAVMASLAAEGRRGFLVICPASVVVNWVNEIARHSGLVPHRLHGAGRDAAVGEWQKQGGVGVTTFGTLPKLALPRRLRPALVVVDEAHFVKNPDTQRSKAVNTVVQRAERALLLTGTPMENRVEEFRTLVSYLQPNIAARSSGNDAMVGAKAFRRVVAPVYLRRNQEDVLGELPELLEVEDWVEFGSQDRQAYLEAVRAGNLMAMRRAAYEPGTPEGSAKLERLLEIIEESRDNGWKVVVFSYFLDVLASVAEHVGADAFGPLTGSTSAEGRQTLVDDFTAREGHAVLVSQIEAGGVGLNVQAASVVIIAEPQWKPSTEDQAIARCHRMGQTRKVHVHRLLVKDSVDAQVQEIRDHKTLLFDQYARESDTKHAHKGALDTAVSVEKQVVQAEQKRLGL
;
A
#
# COMPACT_ATOMS: atom_id res chain seq x y z
N MET A 1 54.13 -28.61 28.89
CA MET A 1 53.35 -27.37 29.15
C MET A 1 52.37 -27.04 28.01
N ASN A 2 52.50 -27.63 26.81
CA ASN A 2 51.72 -27.25 25.62
C ASN A 2 50.26 -27.73 25.60
N ASP A 3 49.94 -28.97 25.95
CA ASP A 3 48.58 -29.52 25.72
C ASP A 3 47.48 -28.84 26.53
N SER A 4 47.77 -28.47 27.78
CA SER A 4 46.81 -27.77 28.65
C SER A 4 46.56 -26.33 28.19
N LYS A 5 47.56 -25.67 27.61
CA LYS A 5 47.43 -24.32 27.04
C LYS A 5 46.65 -24.34 25.74
N HIS A 6 46.89 -25.35 24.89
CA HIS A 6 46.13 -25.54 23.65
C HIS A 6 44.65 -25.86 23.95
N ALA A 7 44.38 -26.78 24.88
CA ALA A 7 43.01 -27.08 25.30
C ALA A 7 42.28 -25.85 25.86
N GLN A 8 42.94 -25.04 26.68
CA GLN A 8 42.38 -23.79 27.18
C GLN A 8 42.07 -22.81 26.04
N SER A 9 42.96 -22.66 25.06
CA SER A 9 42.74 -21.78 23.90
C SER A 9 41.53 -22.19 23.06
N VAL A 10 41.30 -23.50 22.87
CA VAL A 10 40.13 -24.01 22.13
C VAL A 10 38.84 -23.78 22.93
N LEU A 11 38.86 -24.03 24.24
CA LEU A 11 37.73 -23.75 25.13
C LEU A 11 37.37 -22.27 25.16
N ASP A 12 38.37 -21.38 25.28
CA ASP A 12 38.17 -19.93 25.26
C ASP A 12 37.59 -19.46 23.91
N SER A 13 38.09 -20.03 22.81
CA SER A 13 37.59 -19.72 21.45
C SER A 13 36.14 -20.20 21.25
N ALA A 14 35.82 -21.39 21.77
CA ALA A 14 34.47 -21.94 21.73
C ALA A 14 33.49 -21.14 22.61
N ALA A 15 33.92 -20.71 23.80
CA ALA A 15 33.13 -19.85 24.67
C ALA A 15 32.90 -18.46 24.04
N ALA A 16 33.92 -17.87 23.41
CA ALA A 16 33.79 -16.61 22.68
C ALA A 16 32.85 -16.75 21.49
N PHE A 17 32.96 -17.82 20.71
CA PHE A 17 32.04 -18.10 19.60
C PHE A 17 30.60 -18.30 20.10
N ARG A 18 30.39 -19.05 21.18
CA ARG A 18 29.07 -19.22 21.80
C ARG A 18 28.44 -17.88 22.16
N ALA A 19 29.18 -17.01 22.85
CA ALA A 19 28.70 -15.68 23.21
C ALA A 19 28.38 -14.82 21.97
N GLN A 20 29.21 -14.91 20.92
CA GLN A 20 28.95 -14.26 19.63
C GLN A 20 27.67 -14.77 18.97
N ALA A 21 27.47 -16.09 18.91
CA ALA A 21 26.30 -16.72 18.32
C ALA A 21 25.00 -16.43 19.10
N GLU A 22 25.05 -16.42 20.44
CA GLU A 22 23.93 -15.97 21.26
C GLU A 22 23.60 -14.50 21.01
N GLY A 23 24.63 -13.64 20.87
CA GLY A 23 24.47 -12.24 20.51
C GLY A 23 23.79 -12.05 19.15
N VAL A 24 24.27 -12.72 18.11
CA VAL A 24 23.66 -12.69 16.76
C VAL A 24 22.21 -13.14 16.79
N ARG A 25 21.91 -14.22 17.51
CA ARG A 25 20.54 -14.75 17.63
C ARG A 25 19.59 -13.78 18.32
N ALA A 26 20.05 -13.09 19.37
CA ALA A 26 19.24 -12.19 20.19
C ALA A 26 19.16 -10.75 19.65
N GLU A 27 20.02 -10.37 18.70
CA GLU A 27 20.12 -9.00 18.20
C GLU A 27 18.81 -8.46 17.58
N PRO A 28 18.05 -9.23 16.77
CA PRO A 28 16.75 -8.77 16.26
C PRO A 28 15.76 -8.40 17.38
N ASP A 29 15.65 -9.22 18.43
CA ASP A 29 14.74 -8.98 19.56
C ASP A 29 15.18 -7.77 20.38
N ARG A 30 16.49 -7.62 20.59
CA ARG A 30 17.07 -6.45 21.27
C ARG A 30 16.79 -5.15 20.50
N LEU A 31 17.02 -5.14 19.18
CA LEU A 31 16.76 -3.98 18.32
C LEU A 31 15.28 -3.65 18.27
N ARG A 32 14.40 -4.67 18.24
CA ARG A 32 12.95 -4.50 18.32
C ARG A 32 12.54 -3.83 19.63
N ALA A 33 13.04 -4.28 20.77
CA ALA A 33 12.73 -3.66 22.06
C ALA A 33 13.16 -2.18 22.13
N LEU A 34 14.35 -1.85 21.60
CA LEU A 34 14.81 -0.47 21.51
C LEU A 34 13.95 0.38 20.57
N ALA A 35 13.56 -0.19 19.42
CA ALA A 35 12.72 0.49 18.44
C ALA A 35 11.30 0.74 18.96
N VAL A 36 10.71 -0.21 19.71
CA VAL A 36 9.41 -0.03 20.39
C VAL A 36 9.49 1.10 21.42
N ALA A 37 10.51 1.10 22.29
CA ALA A 37 10.67 2.16 23.27
C ALA A 37 10.85 3.56 22.61
N GLN A 38 11.58 3.62 21.51
CA GLN A 38 11.74 4.86 20.74
C GLN A 38 10.44 5.27 20.03
N TYR A 39 9.68 4.33 19.49
CA TYR A 39 8.37 4.58 18.90
C TYR A 39 7.41 5.18 19.92
N GLU A 40 7.33 4.59 21.12
CA GLU A 40 6.51 5.08 22.22
C GLU A 40 6.94 6.50 22.64
N ALA A 41 8.24 6.77 22.74
CA ALA A 41 8.74 8.10 23.07
C ALA A 41 8.37 9.16 22.02
N VAL A 42 8.42 8.82 20.73
CA VAL A 42 7.99 9.72 19.64
C VAL A 42 6.47 9.93 19.69
N ARG A 43 5.68 8.86 19.86
CA ARG A 43 4.22 8.94 20.00
C ARG A 43 3.81 9.81 21.17
N ASP A 44 4.41 9.61 22.33
CA ASP A 44 4.09 10.35 23.55
C ASP A 44 4.42 11.84 23.40
N SER A 45 5.47 12.19 22.64
CA SER A 45 5.76 13.59 22.27
C SER A 45 4.66 14.19 21.40
N LEU A 46 4.21 13.45 20.37
CA LEU A 46 3.12 13.89 19.48
C LEU A 46 1.81 14.09 20.24
N VAL A 47 1.45 13.13 21.11
CA VAL A 47 0.27 13.23 21.98
C VAL A 47 0.39 14.46 22.88
N ALA A 48 1.57 14.71 23.46
CA ALA A 48 1.78 15.87 24.31
C ALA A 48 1.59 17.20 23.54
N ASP A 49 2.04 17.28 22.29
CA ASP A 49 1.80 18.44 21.42
C ASP A 49 0.31 18.61 21.08
N GLN A 50 -0.39 17.51 20.79
CA GLN A 50 -1.82 17.53 20.51
C GLN A 50 -2.63 17.95 21.74
N VAL A 51 -2.29 17.43 22.93
CA VAL A 51 -2.95 17.78 24.19
C VAL A 51 -2.73 19.24 24.57
N ARG A 52 -1.56 19.80 24.24
CA ARG A 52 -1.25 21.24 24.41
C ARG A 52 -2.06 22.14 23.46
N SER A 53 -2.39 21.67 22.26
CA SER A 53 -3.14 22.45 21.27
C SER A 53 -4.66 22.22 21.34
N THR A 54 -5.11 21.11 21.94
CA THR A 54 -6.52 20.73 22.01
C THR A 54 -7.29 21.65 22.97
N PRO A 55 -8.34 22.36 22.50
CA PRO A 55 -9.15 23.23 23.36
C PRO A 55 -9.88 22.44 24.44
N VAL A 56 -10.04 23.03 25.63
CA VAL A 56 -10.72 22.40 26.77
C VAL A 56 -12.17 21.99 26.47
N ASP A 57 -12.83 22.60 25.48
CA ASP A 57 -14.19 22.20 25.06
C ASP A 57 -14.28 20.76 24.58
N LYS A 58 -13.19 20.22 24.02
CA LYS A 58 -13.10 18.84 23.53
C LYS A 58 -13.28 17.80 24.63
N LEU A 59 -13.16 18.18 25.90
CA LEU A 59 -13.51 17.30 27.03
C LEU A 59 -14.99 16.87 27.02
N ARG A 60 -15.86 17.61 26.32
CA ARG A 60 -17.27 17.22 26.15
C ARG A 60 -17.45 15.97 25.30
N ASP A 61 -16.48 15.65 24.44
CA ASP A 61 -16.49 14.44 23.60
C ASP A 61 -16.38 13.18 24.48
N ALA A 62 -15.66 13.27 25.60
CA ALA A 62 -15.59 12.23 26.63
C ALA A 62 -16.79 12.28 27.61
N ALA A 63 -17.31 13.47 27.91
CA ALA A 63 -18.48 13.63 28.79
C ALA A 63 -19.34 14.86 28.43
N ALA A 64 -20.50 14.62 27.81
CA ALA A 64 -21.36 15.66 27.23
C ALA A 64 -21.83 16.76 28.21
N ASN A 65 -21.97 16.43 29.50
CA ASN A 65 -22.58 17.32 30.51
C ASN A 65 -21.58 18.16 31.32
N LEU A 66 -20.32 18.30 30.88
CA LEU A 66 -19.31 19.07 31.61
C LEU A 66 -19.56 20.59 31.57
N ARG A 67 -19.44 21.24 32.73
CA ARG A 67 -19.52 22.71 32.89
C ARG A 67 -18.13 23.33 32.85
N LEU A 68 -17.67 23.69 31.66
CA LEU A 68 -16.29 24.16 31.43
C LEU A 68 -16.11 25.69 31.50
N GLY A 69 -17.20 26.46 31.50
CA GLY A 69 -17.13 27.93 31.40
C GLY A 69 -16.34 28.61 32.52
N LYS A 70 -16.45 28.11 33.77
CA LYS A 70 -15.71 28.67 34.91
C LYS A 70 -14.22 28.33 34.88
N LEU A 71 -13.86 27.15 34.38
CA LEU A 71 -12.47 26.74 34.17
C LEU A 71 -11.81 27.60 33.09
N LYS A 72 -12.51 27.84 31.97
CA LYS A 72 -12.05 28.77 30.92
C LYS A 72 -11.80 30.18 31.45
N ALA A 73 -12.75 30.71 32.23
CA ALA A 73 -12.61 32.02 32.84
C ALA A 73 -11.42 32.10 33.82
N ALA A 74 -11.07 30.97 34.44
CA ALA A 74 -9.90 30.82 35.32
C ALA A 74 -8.58 30.53 34.58
N GLY A 75 -8.58 30.54 33.23
CA GLY A 75 -7.38 30.42 32.41
C GLY A 75 -7.06 29.00 31.92
N PHE A 76 -7.87 27.99 32.25
CA PHE A 76 -7.73 26.64 31.69
C PHE A 76 -8.30 26.61 30.28
N ARG A 77 -7.45 26.72 29.26
CA ARG A 77 -7.85 26.84 27.85
C ARG A 77 -7.71 25.54 27.08
N THR A 78 -6.81 24.67 27.53
CA THR A 78 -6.43 23.44 26.83
C THR A 78 -6.66 22.21 27.71
N VAL A 79 -6.64 21.03 27.08
CA VAL A 79 -6.68 19.75 27.81
C VAL A 79 -5.42 19.59 28.69
N ALA A 80 -4.26 20.05 28.22
CA ALA A 80 -3.02 20.08 28.99
C ALA A 80 -3.15 20.88 30.30
N ASP A 81 -3.79 22.05 30.25
CA ASP A 81 -3.98 22.90 31.44
C ASP A 81 -4.76 22.15 32.53
N VAL A 82 -5.80 21.41 32.14
CA VAL A 82 -6.65 20.65 33.05
C VAL A 82 -5.93 19.43 33.61
N ALA A 83 -5.29 18.64 32.74
CA ALA A 83 -4.58 17.42 33.15
C ALA A 83 -3.40 17.74 34.10
N GLY A 84 -2.67 18.82 33.84
CA GLY A 84 -1.55 19.27 34.68
C GLY A 84 -1.95 20.00 35.97
N ALA A 85 -3.22 20.38 36.14
CA ALA A 85 -3.68 21.13 37.31
C ALA A 85 -3.77 20.29 38.59
N GLY A 86 -4.13 19.01 38.44
CA GLY A 86 -4.55 18.15 39.54
C GLY A 86 -5.86 18.60 40.20
N ILE A 87 -6.44 17.75 41.06
CA ILE A 87 -7.76 18.00 41.67
C ILE A 87 -7.77 19.28 42.52
N ALA A 88 -6.73 19.48 43.34
CA ALA A 88 -6.68 20.61 44.28
C ALA A 88 -6.75 21.99 43.60
N ARG A 89 -6.12 22.13 42.42
CA ARG A 89 -6.09 23.41 41.69
C ARG A 89 -7.38 23.66 40.90
N LEU A 90 -8.04 22.59 40.45
CA LEU A 90 -9.37 22.66 39.83
C LEU A 90 -10.45 22.98 40.88
N ASP A 91 -10.34 22.42 42.08
CA ASP A 91 -11.24 22.69 43.22
C ASP A 91 -11.15 24.13 43.72
N ALA A 92 -9.97 24.75 43.60
CA ALA A 92 -9.76 26.14 43.98
C ALA A 92 -10.46 27.15 43.05
N VAL A 93 -10.97 26.72 41.89
CA VAL A 93 -11.67 27.59 40.94
C VAL A 93 -13.06 27.97 41.48
N PRO A 94 -13.35 29.26 41.69
CA PRO A 94 -14.63 29.68 42.27
C PRO A 94 -15.84 29.12 41.53
N GLY A 95 -16.61 28.29 42.23
CA GLY A 95 -17.84 27.69 41.73
C GLY A 95 -17.68 26.46 40.83
N VAL A 96 -16.49 25.85 40.82
CA VAL A 96 -16.26 24.45 40.45
C VAL A 96 -16.25 23.63 41.75
N GLY A 97 -17.15 22.66 41.89
CA GLY A 97 -17.19 21.78 43.06
C GLY A 97 -16.29 20.55 42.89
N HIS A 98 -15.95 19.90 44.00
CA HIS A 98 -15.06 18.71 44.02
C HIS A 98 -15.44 17.63 42.99
N GLN A 99 -16.73 17.26 42.94
CA GLN A 99 -17.21 16.29 41.95
C GLN A 99 -17.04 16.77 40.50
N SER A 100 -17.17 18.07 40.24
CA SER A 100 -16.96 18.64 38.91
C SER A 100 -15.48 18.61 38.52
N ALA A 101 -14.57 18.90 39.44
CA ALA A 101 -13.13 18.80 39.19
C ALA A 101 -12.70 17.36 38.89
N VAL A 102 -13.20 16.38 39.67
CA VAL A 102 -12.95 14.96 39.43
C VAL A 102 -13.45 14.52 38.06
N LEU A 103 -14.68 14.90 37.69
CA LEU A 103 -15.26 14.54 36.38
C LEU A 103 -14.48 15.16 35.21
N VAL A 104 -14.08 16.43 35.33
CA VAL A 104 -13.31 17.13 34.30
C VAL A 104 -11.92 16.53 34.14
N LEU A 105 -11.23 16.23 35.26
CA LEU A 105 -9.91 15.60 35.21
C LEU A 105 -9.98 14.18 34.64
N ARG A 106 -11.01 13.41 35.02
CA ARG A 106 -11.27 12.08 34.45
C ARG A 106 -11.51 12.16 32.94
N ALA A 107 -12.36 13.08 32.48
CA ALA A 107 -12.60 13.29 31.06
C ALA A 107 -11.32 13.70 30.31
N ALA A 108 -10.44 14.49 30.95
CA ALA A 108 -9.14 14.82 30.37
C ALA A 108 -8.24 13.60 30.23
N HIS A 109 -8.16 12.73 31.25
CA HIS A 109 -7.40 11.48 31.15
C HIS A 109 -8.00 10.51 30.13
N GLU A 110 -9.33 10.35 30.08
CA GLU A 110 -10.02 9.49 29.10
C GLU A 110 -9.76 9.99 27.66
N LEU A 111 -9.78 11.31 27.44
CA LEU A 111 -9.42 11.90 26.15
C LEU A 111 -7.94 11.71 25.82
N ILE A 112 -7.02 11.89 26.78
CA ILE A 112 -5.59 11.65 26.57
C ILE A 112 -5.34 10.18 26.23
N GLU A 113 -5.96 9.24 26.95
CA GLU A 113 -5.86 7.81 26.64
C GLU A 113 -6.41 7.47 25.25
N ALA A 114 -7.52 8.11 24.84
CA ALA A 114 -8.04 7.98 23.48
C ALA A 114 -7.03 8.52 22.44
N LEU A 115 -6.49 9.73 22.66
CA LEU A 115 -5.47 10.30 21.80
C LEU A 115 -4.22 9.42 21.71
N THR A 116 -3.75 8.84 22.82
CA THR A 116 -2.60 7.93 22.81
C THR A 116 -2.86 6.66 22.00
N ARG A 117 -4.09 6.12 22.04
CA ARG A 117 -4.47 4.96 21.21
C ARG A 117 -4.55 5.31 19.73
N ASP A 118 -5.11 6.48 19.42
CA ASP A 118 -5.40 6.90 18.05
C ASP A 118 -4.19 7.56 17.37
N THR A 119 -3.20 8.02 18.12
CA THR A 119 -1.98 8.66 17.58
C THR A 119 -1.02 7.61 17.03
N THR A 120 -0.80 7.66 15.72
CA THR A 120 0.20 6.85 15.02
C THR A 120 1.44 7.70 14.73
N VAL A 121 2.63 7.13 14.92
CA VAL A 121 3.88 7.77 14.50
C VAL A 121 4.00 7.66 12.99
N ARG A 122 4.32 8.78 12.32
CA ARG A 122 4.64 8.84 10.90
C ARG A 122 5.99 9.51 10.70
N LEU A 123 6.79 8.96 9.80
CA LEU A 123 8.07 9.55 9.40
C LEU A 123 7.83 10.55 8.25
N ASP A 124 8.26 11.80 8.44
CA ASP A 124 8.16 12.87 7.45
C ASP A 124 9.58 13.29 7.00
N PRO A 125 9.99 12.98 5.76
CA PRO A 125 11.31 13.36 5.24
C PRO A 125 11.55 14.87 5.23
N ASP A 126 10.48 15.67 5.13
CA ASP A 126 10.60 17.13 5.07
C ASP A 126 10.70 17.75 6.48
N ARG A 127 10.46 16.95 7.53
CA ARG A 127 10.59 17.32 8.94
C ARG A 127 11.37 16.26 9.73
N PRO A 128 12.68 16.09 9.48
CA PRO A 128 13.46 15.00 10.04
C PRO A 128 13.89 15.30 11.48
N GLU A 129 12.93 15.31 12.40
CA GLU A 129 13.18 15.57 13.81
C GLU A 129 14.12 14.51 14.42
N ARG A 130 14.79 14.89 15.52
CA ARG A 130 15.79 14.03 16.18
C ARG A 130 15.21 12.67 16.62
N GLY A 131 14.01 12.67 17.21
CA GLY A 131 13.34 11.44 17.67
C GLY A 131 12.97 10.51 16.52
N HIS A 132 12.44 11.07 15.43
CA HIS A 132 12.10 10.35 14.20
C HIS A 132 13.35 9.76 13.51
N THR A 133 14.44 10.53 13.43
CA THR A 133 15.72 10.06 12.88
C THR A 133 16.30 8.90 13.69
N GLN A 134 16.24 8.96 15.03
CA GLN A 134 16.68 7.87 15.90
C GLN A 134 15.84 6.59 15.73
N LEU A 135 14.52 6.75 15.62
CA LEU A 135 13.61 5.64 15.33
C LEU A 135 13.95 4.99 13.99
N LEU A 136 14.13 5.79 12.94
CA LEU A 136 14.47 5.31 11.60
C LEU A 136 15.82 4.55 11.59
N GLN A 137 16.82 5.02 12.34
CA GLN A 137 18.11 4.33 12.49
C GLN A 137 17.94 2.95 13.14
N LEU A 138 17.12 2.84 14.19
CA LEU A 138 16.80 1.56 14.84
C LEU A 138 16.03 0.61 13.91
N MET A 139 15.07 1.14 13.15
CA MET A 139 14.32 0.36 12.15
C MET A 139 15.23 -0.18 11.04
N SER A 140 16.19 0.63 10.55
CA SER A 140 17.16 0.19 9.54
C SER A 140 18.01 -0.97 10.04
N LYS A 141 18.49 -0.88 11.29
CA LYS A 141 19.22 -1.97 11.95
C LYS A 141 18.36 -3.21 12.12
N LEU A 142 17.14 -3.06 12.62
CA LEU A 142 16.21 -4.16 12.86
C LEU A 142 15.88 -4.92 11.58
N ARG A 143 15.64 -4.19 10.48
CA ARG A 143 15.35 -4.78 9.16
C ARG A 143 16.52 -5.62 8.67
N ARG A 144 17.74 -5.08 8.74
CA ARG A 144 18.97 -5.80 8.39
C ARG A 144 19.18 -7.03 9.27
N ALA A 145 19.00 -6.88 10.58
CA ALA A 145 19.16 -7.99 11.53
C ALA A 145 18.17 -9.12 11.25
N THR A 146 16.91 -8.78 11.02
CA THR A 146 15.87 -9.76 10.67
C THR A 146 16.22 -10.50 9.37
N GLN A 147 16.64 -9.78 8.33
CA GLN A 147 17.00 -10.38 7.03
C GLN A 147 18.20 -11.32 7.11
N LEU A 148 19.22 -10.97 7.90
CA LEU A 148 20.45 -11.76 8.03
C LEU A 148 20.29 -12.96 8.98
N VAL A 149 19.51 -12.80 10.05
CA VAL A 149 19.40 -13.81 11.12
C VAL A 149 18.27 -14.80 10.88
N ALA A 150 17.15 -14.39 10.27
CA ALA A 150 15.99 -15.28 10.07
C ALA A 150 16.32 -16.59 9.34
N PRO A 151 17.10 -16.60 8.23
CA PRO A 151 17.47 -17.84 7.54
C PRO A 151 18.38 -18.76 8.37
N LEU A 152 19.00 -18.22 9.43
CA LEU A 152 19.98 -18.90 10.27
C LEU A 152 19.45 -19.29 11.64
N HIS A 153 18.17 -19.04 11.93
CA HIS A 153 17.61 -19.28 13.26
C HIS A 153 17.78 -20.74 13.74
N ASP A 154 17.37 -21.71 12.93
CA ASP A 154 17.52 -23.14 13.25
C ASP A 154 18.99 -23.58 13.21
N PRO A 155 19.79 -23.25 12.16
CA PRO A 155 21.22 -23.57 12.14
C PRO A 155 21.99 -23.03 13.34
N ILE A 156 21.74 -21.79 13.77
CA ILE A 156 22.38 -21.19 14.94
C ILE A 156 21.99 -21.94 16.21
N SER A 157 20.71 -22.31 16.34
CA SER A 157 20.22 -23.03 17.52
C SER A 157 20.84 -24.44 17.62
N ASP A 158 20.95 -25.15 16.50
CA ASP A 158 21.59 -26.46 16.43
C ASP A 158 23.08 -26.38 16.76
N VAL A 159 23.78 -25.39 16.21
CA VAL A 159 25.21 -25.18 16.48
C VAL A 159 25.44 -24.80 17.94
N LEU A 160 24.61 -23.93 18.52
CA LEU A 160 24.70 -23.55 19.93
C LEU A 160 24.49 -24.76 20.86
N ALA A 161 23.50 -25.62 20.58
CA ALA A 161 23.27 -26.83 21.38
C ALA A 161 24.49 -27.77 21.37
N ARG A 162 25.10 -27.96 20.19
CA ARG A 162 26.32 -28.80 20.05
C ARG A 162 27.52 -28.19 20.80
N VAL A 163 27.70 -26.88 20.69
CA VAL A 163 28.77 -26.15 21.41
C VAL A 163 28.59 -26.24 22.92
N ASP A 164 27.36 -26.11 23.43
CA ASP A 164 27.06 -26.22 24.86
C ASP A 164 27.38 -27.58 25.44
N ASP A 165 26.97 -28.64 24.75
CA ASP A 165 27.23 -30.02 25.17
C ASP A 165 28.72 -30.33 25.14
N ASP A 166 29.42 -29.96 24.06
CA ASP A 166 30.85 -30.22 23.95
C ASP A 166 31.69 -29.32 24.89
N LEU A 167 31.30 -28.07 25.17
CA LEU A 167 31.94 -27.23 26.19
C LEU A 167 31.84 -27.85 27.58
N ARG A 168 30.67 -28.37 27.96
CA ARG A 168 30.47 -29.05 29.26
C ARG A 168 31.34 -30.31 29.38
N LEU A 169 31.43 -31.10 28.33
CA LEU A 169 32.24 -32.32 28.29
C LEU A 169 33.75 -32.01 28.28
N ALA A 170 34.17 -31.00 27.52
CA ALA A 170 35.57 -30.61 27.35
C ALA A 170 36.10 -29.76 28.52
N ALA A 171 35.25 -29.18 29.38
CA ALA A 171 35.66 -28.31 30.49
C ALA A 171 36.73 -28.93 31.42
N ARG A 172 36.79 -30.26 31.53
CA ARG A 172 37.78 -30.98 32.36
C ARG A 172 39.20 -30.94 31.78
N THR A 173 39.36 -30.71 30.48
CA THR A 173 40.66 -30.66 29.77
C THR A 173 41.50 -29.44 30.15
N SER A 174 40.87 -28.40 30.71
CA SER A 174 41.51 -27.17 31.20
C SER A 174 42.43 -27.37 32.41
N SER A 175 42.28 -28.48 33.15
CA SER A 175 43.03 -28.74 34.39
C SER A 175 43.70 -30.10 34.40
N ARG A 176 45.03 -30.08 34.51
CA ARG A 176 45.86 -31.29 34.64
C ARG A 176 45.47 -32.14 35.85
N VAL A 177 45.13 -31.49 36.96
CA VAL A 177 44.70 -32.16 38.19
C VAL A 177 43.38 -32.89 37.95
N ARG A 178 42.37 -32.24 37.35
CA ARG A 178 41.11 -32.90 37.00
C ARG A 178 41.27 -34.06 36.00
N MET A 179 42.22 -33.95 35.07
CA MET A 179 42.51 -35.01 34.10
C MET A 179 43.24 -36.23 34.71
N LEU A 180 44.05 -36.01 35.76
CA LEU A 180 44.75 -37.08 36.49
C LEU A 180 43.80 -37.90 37.38
N PHE A 181 42.76 -37.29 37.93
CA PHE A 181 41.77 -37.95 38.81
C PHE A 181 40.53 -38.49 38.07
N SER A 182 40.52 -38.53 36.73
CA SER A 182 39.37 -38.96 35.94
C SER A 182 39.50 -40.40 35.43
N PHE A 183 38.42 -41.17 35.48
CA PHE A 183 38.33 -42.51 34.86
C PHE A 183 38.64 -42.46 33.34
N LYS A 184 39.23 -43.54 32.81
CA LYS A 184 39.69 -43.63 31.41
C LYS A 184 38.61 -43.26 30.38
N LYS A 185 37.37 -43.72 30.58
CA LYS A 185 36.20 -43.41 29.72
C LYS A 185 35.86 -41.91 29.70
N ASN A 186 35.87 -41.27 30.88
CA ASN A 186 35.57 -39.83 31.02
C ASN A 186 36.70 -38.94 30.47
N ARG A 187 37.94 -39.42 30.55
CA ARG A 187 39.11 -38.75 29.97
C ARG A 187 39.07 -38.75 28.45
N GLN A 188 38.69 -39.89 27.85
CA GLN A 188 38.52 -40.03 26.41
C GLN A 188 37.41 -39.10 25.89
N GLY A 189 36.22 -39.15 26.51
CA GLY A 189 35.09 -38.31 26.10
C GLY A 189 35.35 -36.79 26.18
N ALA A 190 36.17 -36.34 27.12
CA ALA A 190 36.56 -34.94 27.24
C ALA A 190 37.54 -34.50 26.13
N LEU A 191 38.45 -35.38 25.71
CA LEU A 191 39.36 -35.14 24.59
C LEU A 191 38.62 -35.19 23.24
N ASP A 192 37.69 -36.13 23.07
CA ASP A 192 36.86 -36.23 21.87
C ASP A 192 35.97 -34.98 21.70
N ALA A 193 35.40 -34.47 22.80
CA ALA A 193 34.64 -33.21 22.79
C ALA A 193 35.52 -32.00 22.45
N LEU A 194 36.74 -31.93 22.97
CA LEU A 194 37.69 -30.88 22.61
C LEU A 194 38.06 -30.91 21.11
N GLY A 195 38.22 -32.12 20.54
CA GLY A 195 38.44 -32.31 19.11
C GLY A 195 37.26 -31.83 18.27
N ARG A 196 36.02 -32.21 18.65
CA ARG A 196 34.79 -31.75 17.97
C ARG A 196 34.63 -30.23 18.03
N LEU A 197 34.95 -29.58 19.16
CA LEU A 197 34.95 -28.11 19.25
C LEU A 197 35.95 -27.48 18.27
N GLY A 198 37.16 -28.05 18.16
CA GLY A 198 38.18 -27.58 17.22
C GLY A 198 37.72 -27.68 15.76
N GLU A 199 37.12 -28.80 15.37
CA GLU A 199 36.55 -28.99 14.03
C GLU A 199 35.38 -28.05 13.76
N LEU A 200 34.47 -27.91 14.74
CA LEU A 200 33.30 -27.07 14.63
C LEU A 200 33.67 -25.59 14.47
N LEU A 201 34.68 -25.09 15.21
CA LEU A 201 35.19 -23.72 15.08
C LEU A 201 35.76 -23.40 13.68
N GLY A 202 36.17 -24.43 12.92
CA GLY A 202 36.61 -24.30 11.52
C GLY A 202 35.52 -24.60 10.48
N SER A 203 34.30 -24.92 10.91
CA SER A 203 33.21 -25.27 10.00
C SER A 203 32.70 -24.08 9.18
N ARG A 204 32.08 -24.39 8.04
CA ARG A 204 31.44 -23.37 7.18
C ARG A 204 30.36 -22.57 7.93
N ASP A 205 29.63 -23.23 8.84
CA ASP A 205 28.55 -22.60 9.61
C ASP A 205 29.09 -21.52 10.57
N VAL A 206 30.20 -21.80 11.25
CA VAL A 206 30.88 -20.83 12.12
C VAL A 206 31.42 -19.64 11.32
N VAL A 207 31.98 -19.89 10.13
CA VAL A 207 32.46 -18.82 9.24
C VAL A 207 31.30 -17.95 8.75
N ALA A 208 30.19 -18.57 8.34
CA ALA A 208 28.99 -17.85 7.92
C ALA A 208 28.40 -16.99 9.05
N LEU A 209 28.32 -17.52 10.27
CA LEU A 209 27.84 -16.78 11.44
C LEU A 209 28.73 -15.58 11.77
N ARG A 210 30.06 -15.76 11.73
CA ARG A 210 31.01 -14.65 11.94
C ARG A 210 30.87 -13.56 10.87
N ALA A 211 30.60 -13.94 9.63
CA ALA A 211 30.31 -12.99 8.57
C ALA A 211 29.02 -12.20 8.85
N VAL A 212 27.97 -12.87 9.33
CA VAL A 212 26.72 -12.23 9.74
C VAL A 212 26.94 -11.26 10.90
N ASP A 213 27.64 -11.65 11.97
CA ASP A 213 27.98 -10.76 13.09
C ASP A 213 28.73 -9.51 12.61
N THR A 214 29.65 -9.66 11.67
CA THR A 214 30.37 -8.53 11.07
C THR A 214 29.42 -7.59 10.32
N GLN A 215 28.46 -8.13 9.57
CA GLN A 215 27.45 -7.35 8.84
C GLN A 215 26.44 -6.65 9.77
N LEU A 216 26.17 -7.21 10.95
CA LEU A 216 25.33 -6.58 11.98
C LEU A 216 26.04 -5.38 12.63
N ARG A 217 27.37 -5.37 12.68
CA ARG A 217 28.20 -4.32 13.29
C ARG A 217 28.56 -3.16 12.35
N VAL A 218 27.95 -3.10 11.17
CA VAL A 218 28.18 -2.01 10.22
C VAL A 218 27.75 -0.66 10.86
N PRO A 219 28.52 0.42 10.66
CA PRO A 219 28.23 1.72 11.24
C PRO A 219 26.84 2.27 10.88
N ASP A 220 26.41 3.24 11.69
CA ASP A 220 25.20 3.99 11.41
C ASP A 220 25.31 4.76 10.10
N LEU A 221 24.18 4.89 9.40
CA LEU A 221 24.10 5.74 8.23
C LEU A 221 24.14 7.18 8.69
N ASP A 222 24.76 8.05 7.91
CA ASP A 222 24.60 9.48 8.13
C ASP A 222 23.15 9.90 7.89
N HIS A 223 22.78 11.05 8.45
CA HIS A 223 21.41 11.56 8.39
C HIS A 223 20.84 11.59 6.96
N ARG A 224 21.60 12.09 5.99
CA ARG A 224 21.10 12.25 4.61
C ARG A 224 20.92 10.90 3.94
N SER A 225 21.87 9.98 4.10
CA SER A 225 21.79 8.63 3.54
C SER A 225 20.65 7.81 4.16
N LEU A 226 20.39 7.98 5.46
CA LEU A 226 19.32 7.28 6.16
C LEU A 226 17.93 7.67 5.63
N TRP A 227 17.67 8.97 5.50
CA TRP A 227 16.38 9.45 4.97
C TRP A 227 16.21 9.13 3.49
N ARG A 228 17.30 9.16 2.70
CA ARG A 228 17.27 8.69 1.30
C ARG A 228 16.92 7.19 1.20
N ASP A 229 17.51 6.35 2.07
CA ASP A 229 17.17 4.93 2.12
C ASP A 229 15.71 4.69 2.53
N TYR A 230 15.18 5.52 3.43
CA TYR A 230 13.76 5.53 3.75
C TYR A 230 12.90 5.87 2.53
N GLU A 231 13.18 6.95 1.80
CA GLU A 231 12.40 7.35 0.63
C GLU A 231 12.41 6.31 -0.50
N LEU A 232 13.52 5.59 -0.67
CA LEU A 232 13.65 4.54 -1.68
C LEU A 232 12.88 3.26 -1.34
N ASP A 233 12.68 2.96 -0.05
CA ASP A 233 12.01 1.72 0.41
C ASP A 233 11.05 1.97 1.57
N ALA A 234 10.27 3.04 1.47
CA ALA A 234 9.37 3.50 2.53
C ALA A 234 8.31 2.44 2.88
N ALA A 235 7.87 1.65 1.90
CA ALA A 235 6.94 0.55 2.12
C ALA A 235 7.48 -0.49 3.11
N ALA A 236 8.75 -0.89 2.98
CA ALA A 236 9.37 -1.84 3.91
C ALA A 236 9.55 -1.23 5.30
N TYR A 237 9.97 0.04 5.38
CA TYR A 237 10.09 0.74 6.66
C TYR A 237 8.74 0.92 7.37
N ASN A 238 7.69 1.31 6.64
CA ASN A 238 6.36 1.49 7.19
C ASN A 238 5.75 0.15 7.67
N THR A 239 6.11 -0.98 7.05
CA THR A 239 5.75 -2.30 7.57
C THR A 239 6.40 -2.57 8.94
N VAL A 240 7.69 -2.21 9.11
CA VAL A 240 8.36 -2.30 10.41
C VAL A 240 7.70 -1.33 11.41
N LEU A 241 7.38 -0.11 10.99
CA LEU A 241 6.74 0.89 11.85
C LEU A 241 5.38 0.42 12.37
N ALA A 242 4.57 -0.18 11.50
CA ALA A 242 3.28 -0.76 11.87
C ALA A 242 3.43 -1.94 12.85
N ASP A 243 4.46 -2.77 12.67
CA ASP A 243 4.78 -3.88 13.59
C ASP A 243 5.21 -3.36 14.98
N LEU A 244 5.96 -2.24 15.03
CA LEU A 244 6.35 -1.58 16.29
C LEU A 244 5.16 -0.94 17.03
N ALA A 245 4.15 -0.47 16.31
CA ALA A 245 2.93 0.12 16.89
C ALA A 245 2.07 -0.92 17.64
N GLY A 246 2.21 -2.21 17.29
CA GLY A 246 1.41 -3.30 17.85
C GLY A 246 -0.05 -3.32 17.34
N THR A 247 -0.82 -4.30 17.81
CA THR A 247 -2.23 -4.51 17.40
C THR A 247 -3.21 -3.44 17.91
N GLY A 248 -2.76 -2.53 18.78
CA GLY A 248 -3.58 -1.50 19.42
C GLY A 248 -3.78 -0.21 18.62
N SER A 249 -2.97 0.02 17.56
CA SER A 249 -3.05 1.20 16.70
C SER A 249 -3.48 0.86 15.25
N LEU A 250 -3.99 -0.36 15.03
CA LEU A 250 -4.55 -0.73 13.73
C LEU A 250 -5.91 -0.02 13.56
N PRO A 251 -6.21 0.54 12.38
CA PRO A 251 -7.54 1.07 12.08
C PRO A 251 -8.60 -0.02 12.30
N ASP A 252 -9.83 0.40 12.61
CA ASP A 252 -10.96 -0.44 13.05
C ASP A 252 -10.86 -1.89 12.53
N ARG A 253 -10.77 -2.85 13.46
CA ARG A 253 -10.63 -4.28 13.15
C ARG A 253 -11.69 -4.74 12.15
N SER A 254 -12.90 -4.18 12.19
CA SER A 254 -13.96 -4.48 11.23
C SER A 254 -13.64 -3.93 9.83
N ALA A 255 -13.14 -2.69 9.75
CA ALA A 255 -12.77 -2.02 8.51
C ALA A 255 -11.57 -2.70 7.81
N SER A 256 -10.55 -3.11 8.57
CA SER A 256 -9.40 -3.88 8.06
C SER A 256 -9.77 -5.25 7.46
N ARG A 257 -10.95 -5.76 7.81
CA ARG A 257 -11.54 -7.03 7.35
C ARG A 257 -12.65 -6.82 6.32
N GLY A 258 -12.85 -5.59 5.87
CA GLY A 258 -13.84 -5.23 4.85
C GLY A 258 -15.28 -5.48 5.29
N PHE A 259 -15.55 -5.39 6.60
CA PHE A 259 -16.89 -5.54 7.20
C PHE A 259 -17.58 -6.87 6.85
N VAL A 260 -16.80 -7.95 6.69
CA VAL A 260 -17.38 -9.28 6.46
C VAL A 260 -18.09 -9.78 7.73
N PRO A 261 -19.20 -10.54 7.59
CA PRO A 261 -19.85 -11.20 8.72
C PRO A 261 -18.90 -12.04 9.58
N GLU A 262 -19.14 -12.09 10.90
CA GLU A 262 -18.27 -12.78 11.87
C GLU A 262 -18.05 -14.27 11.58
N ASP A 263 -19.03 -14.95 10.98
CA ASP A 263 -18.91 -16.35 10.60
C ASP A 263 -17.87 -16.55 9.50
N ILE A 264 -17.84 -15.65 8.52
CA ILE A 264 -16.83 -15.64 7.45
C ILE A 264 -15.48 -15.25 8.03
N GLU A 265 -15.43 -14.24 8.88
CA GLU A 265 -14.21 -13.78 9.53
C GLU A 265 -13.49 -14.91 10.29
N ARG A 266 -14.23 -15.70 11.08
CA ARG A 266 -13.69 -16.86 11.78
C ARG A 266 -13.21 -17.96 10.84
N GLU A 267 -13.94 -18.22 9.74
CA GLU A 267 -13.49 -19.18 8.72
C GLU A 267 -12.15 -18.75 8.11
N VAL A 268 -12.01 -17.46 7.81
CA VAL A 268 -10.81 -16.85 7.23
C VAL A 268 -9.64 -16.88 8.21
N GLU A 269 -9.84 -16.53 9.48
CA GLU A 269 -8.78 -16.57 10.49
C GLU A 269 -8.21 -17.98 10.69
N ASN A 270 -9.07 -19.00 10.62
CA ASN A 270 -8.68 -20.41 10.76
C ASN A 270 -8.09 -21.00 9.48
N THR A 271 -8.12 -20.28 8.37
CA THR A 271 -7.54 -20.74 7.11
C THR A 271 -6.02 -20.60 7.15
N LYS A 272 -5.31 -21.73 6.98
CA LYS A 272 -3.85 -21.76 6.93
C LYS A 272 -3.36 -20.97 5.69
N LEU A 273 -2.42 -20.05 5.92
CA LEU A 273 -1.63 -19.39 4.89
C LEU A 273 -0.17 -19.80 5.06
N ASP A 274 0.38 -20.51 4.07
CA ASP A 274 1.79 -20.91 4.08
C ASP A 274 2.64 -19.84 3.38
N THR A 275 3.50 -19.16 4.13
CA THR A 275 4.35 -18.08 3.64
C THR A 275 5.78 -18.52 3.31
N SER A 276 6.09 -19.82 3.34
CA SER A 276 7.45 -20.35 3.12
C SER A 276 8.05 -20.02 1.74
N LEU A 277 7.19 -19.82 0.73
CA LEU A 277 7.60 -19.42 -0.62
C LEU A 277 7.50 -17.91 -0.86
N LEU A 278 7.18 -17.10 0.15
CA LEU A 278 7.19 -15.64 0.07
C LEU A 278 8.55 -15.07 0.50
N LYS A 279 8.99 -14.03 -0.21
CA LYS A 279 10.21 -13.25 0.09
C LYS A 279 9.89 -11.91 0.77
N VAL A 280 8.61 -11.65 1.01
CA VAL A 280 8.09 -10.40 1.58
C VAL A 280 7.17 -10.71 2.75
N SER A 281 7.18 -9.84 3.76
CA SER A 281 6.21 -9.92 4.86
C SER A 281 4.89 -9.28 4.44
N LEU A 282 3.77 -9.92 4.79
CA LEU A 282 2.43 -9.40 4.52
C LEU A 282 1.98 -8.49 5.66
N ARG A 283 1.21 -7.46 5.33
CA ARG A 283 0.46 -6.70 6.33
C ARG A 283 -0.73 -7.50 6.82
N GLY A 284 -1.23 -7.20 8.02
CA GLY A 284 -2.36 -7.93 8.63
C GLY A 284 -3.60 -7.97 7.73
N TYR A 285 -3.93 -6.86 7.07
CA TYR A 285 -5.01 -6.87 6.08
C TYR A 285 -4.64 -7.74 4.87
N GLN A 286 -3.42 -7.66 4.32
CA GLN A 286 -3.02 -8.47 3.16
C GLN A 286 -3.07 -9.97 3.45
N GLU A 287 -2.65 -10.37 4.65
CA GLU A 287 -2.79 -11.73 5.13
C GLU A 287 -4.26 -12.16 5.21
N PHE A 288 -5.13 -11.31 5.76
CA PHE A 288 -6.57 -11.57 5.78
C PHE A 288 -7.16 -11.72 4.36
N GLY A 289 -6.78 -10.86 3.42
CA GLY A 289 -7.23 -10.92 2.02
C GLY A 289 -6.79 -12.21 1.33
N ALA A 290 -5.54 -12.63 1.53
CA ALA A 290 -5.01 -13.89 1.02
C ALA A 290 -5.74 -15.10 1.63
N ARG A 291 -5.96 -15.11 2.96
CA ARG A 291 -6.74 -16.16 3.66
C ARG A 291 -8.19 -16.18 3.18
N PHE A 292 -8.81 -15.03 2.94
CA PHE A 292 -10.16 -14.93 2.40
C PHE A 292 -10.27 -15.61 1.03
N ALA A 293 -9.33 -15.32 0.12
CA ALA A 293 -9.27 -15.99 -1.18
C ALA A 293 -9.01 -17.51 -1.07
N LEU A 294 -8.21 -17.95 -0.11
CA LEU A 294 -7.96 -19.37 0.15
C LEU A 294 -9.21 -20.09 0.72
N ALA A 295 -9.91 -19.48 1.67
CA ALA A 295 -11.11 -20.04 2.28
C ALA A 295 -12.24 -20.19 1.25
N ARG A 296 -12.52 -19.09 0.53
CA ARG A 296 -13.70 -18.96 -0.34
C ARG A 296 -13.49 -19.46 -1.77
N LYS A 297 -12.23 -19.72 -2.18
CA LYS A 297 -11.78 -20.30 -3.46
C LYS A 297 -12.04 -19.46 -4.73
N ARG A 298 -13.22 -18.87 -4.86
CA ARG A 298 -13.67 -18.12 -6.04
C ARG A 298 -14.22 -16.77 -5.59
N VAL A 299 -13.40 -15.73 -5.64
CA VAL A 299 -13.70 -14.42 -5.04
C VAL A 299 -13.25 -13.24 -5.90
N ILE A 300 -13.79 -12.08 -5.56
CA ILE A 300 -13.39 -10.76 -6.03
C ILE A 300 -12.68 -10.06 -4.87
N LEU A 301 -11.43 -9.64 -5.08
CA LEU A 301 -10.75 -8.68 -4.21
C LEU A 301 -10.91 -7.29 -4.81
N GLY A 302 -11.80 -6.55 -4.16
CA GLY A 302 -12.28 -5.21 -4.50
C GLY A 302 -11.55 -4.08 -3.79
N ASP A 303 -10.41 -4.36 -3.15
CA ASP A 303 -9.67 -3.38 -2.37
C ASP A 303 -9.29 -2.18 -3.19
N GLU A 304 -9.19 -1.04 -2.53
CA GLU A 304 -8.78 0.20 -3.15
C GLU A 304 -7.40 0.06 -3.85
N MET A 305 -7.18 0.89 -4.84
CA MET A 305 -5.92 0.92 -5.58
C MET A 305 -4.78 1.23 -4.60
N GLY A 306 -3.58 0.68 -4.81
CA GLY A 306 -2.45 0.91 -3.90
C GLY A 306 -2.36 0.01 -2.66
N LEU A 307 -3.38 -0.78 -2.32
CA LEU A 307 -3.34 -1.69 -1.15
C LEU A 307 -2.53 -2.99 -1.33
N GLY A 308 -2.03 -3.25 -2.54
CA GLY A 308 -1.17 -4.42 -2.79
C GLY A 308 -1.91 -5.71 -3.15
N LYS A 309 -3.05 -5.62 -3.86
CA LYS A 309 -3.79 -6.79 -4.41
C LYS A 309 -2.92 -7.79 -5.16
N THR A 310 -1.88 -7.32 -5.85
CA THR A 310 -0.87 -8.16 -6.52
C THR A 310 -0.12 -9.04 -5.53
N ILE A 311 0.32 -8.49 -4.39
CA ILE A 311 1.01 -9.22 -3.33
C ILE A 311 0.08 -10.24 -2.68
N GLU A 312 -1.19 -9.90 -2.45
CA GLU A 312 -2.19 -10.84 -1.93
C GLU A 312 -2.40 -12.02 -2.89
N ALA A 313 -2.53 -11.76 -4.19
CA ALA A 313 -2.63 -12.82 -5.20
C ALA A 313 -1.37 -13.70 -5.26
N ILE A 314 -0.17 -13.10 -5.13
CA ILE A 314 1.10 -13.83 -5.04
C ILE A 314 1.14 -14.71 -3.77
N ALA A 315 0.66 -14.21 -2.63
CA ALA A 315 0.57 -14.98 -1.39
C ALA A 315 -0.35 -16.20 -1.53
N VAL A 316 -1.49 -16.06 -2.19
CA VAL A 316 -2.38 -17.19 -2.49
C VAL A 316 -1.68 -18.22 -3.39
N MET A 317 -0.98 -17.78 -4.44
CA MET A 317 -0.22 -18.68 -5.31
C MET A 317 0.92 -19.39 -4.57
N ALA A 318 1.67 -18.67 -3.73
CA ALA A 318 2.77 -19.20 -2.93
C ALA A 318 2.28 -20.26 -1.94
N SER A 319 1.19 -19.99 -1.22
CA SER A 319 0.60 -20.95 -0.27
C SER A 319 0.11 -22.22 -0.97
N LEU A 320 -0.58 -22.09 -2.11
CA LEU A 320 -1.02 -23.24 -2.89
C LEU A 320 0.18 -24.03 -3.46
N ALA A 321 1.24 -23.35 -3.86
CA ALA A 321 2.45 -24.00 -4.36
C ALA A 321 3.18 -24.79 -3.25
N ALA A 322 3.20 -24.28 -2.02
CA ALA A 322 3.72 -24.98 -0.85
C ALA A 322 2.93 -26.27 -0.54
N GLU A 323 1.63 -26.31 -0.86
CA GLU A 323 0.79 -27.51 -0.82
C GLU A 323 0.99 -28.45 -2.03
N GLY A 324 1.93 -28.15 -2.93
CA GLY A 324 2.24 -28.95 -4.12
C GLY A 324 1.31 -28.70 -5.32
N ARG A 325 0.44 -27.68 -5.26
CA ARG A 325 -0.43 -27.29 -6.38
C ARG A 325 0.41 -26.61 -7.47
N ARG A 326 0.04 -26.81 -8.74
CA ARG A 326 0.76 -26.29 -9.91
C ARG A 326 -0.18 -25.68 -10.94
N GLY A 327 0.37 -24.84 -11.81
CA GLY A 327 -0.34 -24.23 -12.94
C GLY A 327 -1.16 -23.02 -12.51
N PHE A 328 -0.48 -21.92 -12.24
CA PHE A 328 -1.13 -20.64 -11.94
C PHE A 328 -1.16 -19.76 -13.19
N LEU A 329 -2.27 -19.08 -13.45
CA LEU A 329 -2.42 -18.20 -14.62
C LEU A 329 -2.89 -16.81 -14.19
N VAL A 330 -2.15 -15.79 -14.58
CA VAL A 330 -2.52 -14.37 -14.44
C VAL A 330 -2.93 -13.82 -15.81
N ILE A 331 -4.09 -13.18 -15.86
CA ILE A 331 -4.60 -12.46 -17.03
C ILE A 331 -4.72 -10.99 -16.64
N CYS A 332 -4.00 -10.12 -17.34
CA CYS A 332 -3.88 -8.70 -16.96
C CYS A 332 -3.84 -7.77 -18.19
N PRO A 333 -3.97 -6.44 -18.02
CA PRO A 333 -3.69 -5.48 -19.09
C PRO A 333 -2.27 -5.61 -19.67
N ALA A 334 -2.08 -5.24 -20.93
CA ALA A 334 -0.77 -5.37 -21.59
C ALA A 334 0.33 -4.52 -20.93
N SER A 335 -0.04 -3.37 -20.37
CA SER A 335 0.88 -2.45 -19.68
C SER A 335 1.47 -3.03 -18.39
N VAL A 336 0.80 -3.97 -17.72
CA VAL A 336 1.23 -4.51 -16.41
C VAL A 336 1.90 -5.88 -16.48
N VAL A 337 2.06 -6.46 -17.68
CA VAL A 337 2.67 -7.80 -17.83
C VAL A 337 4.07 -7.83 -17.23
N VAL A 338 4.88 -6.82 -17.52
CA VAL A 338 6.25 -6.72 -17.01
C VAL A 338 6.24 -6.55 -15.49
N ASN A 339 5.35 -5.70 -14.97
CA ASN A 339 5.18 -5.51 -13.54
C ASN A 339 4.84 -6.83 -12.82
N TRP A 340 3.86 -7.59 -13.32
CA TRP A 340 3.51 -8.90 -12.74
C TRP A 340 4.70 -9.88 -12.74
N VAL A 341 5.44 -9.97 -13.84
CA VAL A 341 6.62 -10.84 -13.93
C VAL A 341 7.67 -10.45 -12.88
N ASN A 342 7.94 -9.15 -12.73
CA ASN A 342 8.91 -8.63 -11.76
C ASN A 342 8.45 -8.85 -10.32
N GLU A 343 7.19 -8.56 -10.01
CA GLU A 343 6.57 -8.72 -8.69
C GLU A 343 6.61 -10.19 -8.24
N ILE A 344 6.26 -11.14 -9.13
CA ILE A 344 6.32 -12.58 -8.83
C ILE A 344 7.75 -13.00 -8.48
N ALA A 345 8.74 -12.60 -9.29
CA ALA A 345 10.14 -12.95 -9.08
C ALA A 345 10.72 -12.32 -7.80
N ARG A 346 10.34 -11.06 -7.51
CA ARG A 346 10.81 -10.29 -6.37
C ARG A 346 10.23 -10.79 -5.05
N HIS A 347 8.92 -11.08 -5.02
CA HIS A 347 8.20 -11.33 -3.78
C HIS A 347 7.92 -12.80 -3.49
N SER A 348 8.27 -13.72 -4.39
CA SER A 348 8.08 -15.16 -4.17
C SER A 348 9.21 -16.02 -4.74
N GLY A 349 9.23 -17.29 -4.33
CA GLY A 349 10.05 -18.35 -4.94
C GLY A 349 9.45 -18.95 -6.23
N LEU A 350 8.34 -18.40 -6.73
CA LEU A 350 7.68 -18.90 -7.94
C LEU A 350 8.39 -18.39 -9.21
N VAL A 351 8.38 -19.21 -10.26
CA VAL A 351 8.94 -18.85 -11.57
C VAL A 351 7.87 -18.19 -12.44
N PRO A 352 8.04 -16.93 -12.89
CA PRO A 352 7.12 -16.29 -13.81
C PRO A 352 7.45 -16.66 -15.28
N HIS A 353 6.42 -16.92 -16.07
CA HIS A 353 6.50 -17.17 -17.51
C HIS A 353 5.69 -16.14 -18.27
N ARG A 354 6.34 -15.34 -19.12
CA ARG A 354 5.67 -14.33 -19.96
C ARG A 354 5.01 -14.98 -21.18
N LEU A 355 3.70 -15.24 -21.10
CA LEU A 355 2.90 -15.82 -22.17
C LEU A 355 2.36 -14.73 -23.12
N HIS A 356 3.26 -13.84 -23.57
CA HIS A 356 2.94 -12.70 -24.42
C HIS A 356 4.11 -12.38 -25.37
N GLY A 357 3.83 -11.72 -26.50
CA GLY A 357 4.83 -11.41 -27.53
C GLY A 357 5.13 -12.59 -28.47
N ALA A 358 6.25 -12.49 -29.19
CA ALA A 358 6.65 -13.45 -30.24
C ALA A 358 7.01 -14.84 -29.70
N GLY A 359 7.55 -14.93 -28.48
CA GLY A 359 7.96 -16.20 -27.84
C GLY A 359 6.86 -16.91 -27.05
N ARG A 360 5.60 -16.46 -27.13
CA ARG A 360 4.52 -16.91 -26.23
C ARG A 360 4.25 -18.41 -26.26
N ASP A 361 4.34 -19.06 -27.43
CA ASP A 361 4.02 -20.48 -27.57
C ASP A 361 5.11 -21.37 -26.96
N ALA A 362 6.38 -20.98 -27.09
CA ALA A 362 7.49 -21.64 -26.38
C ALA A 362 7.35 -21.48 -24.86
N ALA A 363 7.02 -20.27 -24.39
CA ALA A 363 6.80 -19.99 -22.97
C ALA A 363 5.62 -20.80 -22.38
N VAL A 364 4.56 -21.04 -23.16
CA VAL A 364 3.45 -21.93 -22.76
C VAL A 364 3.95 -23.36 -22.53
N GLY A 365 4.86 -23.86 -23.38
CA GLY A 365 5.47 -25.18 -23.23
C GLY A 365 6.38 -25.30 -22.01
N GLU A 366 7.16 -24.26 -21.71
CA GLU A 366 8.02 -24.21 -20.53
C GLU A 366 7.22 -24.15 -19.23
N TRP A 367 6.20 -23.27 -19.17
CA TRP A 367 5.29 -23.15 -18.03
C TRP A 367 4.62 -24.48 -17.68
N GLN A 368 4.25 -25.28 -18.69
CA GLN A 368 3.68 -26.60 -18.46
C GLN A 368 4.68 -27.60 -17.87
N LYS A 369 5.95 -27.54 -18.28
CA LYS A 369 7.00 -28.46 -17.83
C LYS A 369 7.49 -28.11 -16.42
N GLN A 370 7.74 -26.82 -16.18
CA GLN A 370 8.37 -26.32 -14.95
C GLN A 370 7.35 -25.94 -13.87
N GLY A 371 6.10 -25.66 -14.24
CA GLY A 371 5.11 -25.11 -13.33
C GLY A 371 5.27 -23.59 -13.19
N GLY A 372 4.99 -23.04 -12.00
CA GLY A 372 5.05 -21.60 -11.78
C GLY A 372 3.83 -20.84 -12.33
N VAL A 373 4.05 -19.58 -12.67
CA VAL A 373 2.98 -18.60 -12.97
C VAL A 373 3.06 -18.13 -14.42
N GLY A 374 2.06 -18.47 -15.23
CA GLY A 374 1.92 -17.93 -16.58
C GLY A 374 1.25 -16.55 -16.55
N VAL A 375 1.86 -15.53 -17.16
CA VAL A 375 1.31 -14.17 -17.23
C VAL A 375 0.95 -13.84 -18.67
N THR A 376 -0.32 -13.55 -18.93
CA THR A 376 -0.84 -13.21 -20.27
C THR A 376 -1.78 -12.00 -20.23
N THR A 377 -2.24 -11.59 -21.41
CA THR A 377 -3.15 -10.46 -21.57
C THR A 377 -4.51 -10.86 -22.10
N PHE A 378 -5.53 -10.04 -21.85
CA PHE A 378 -6.89 -10.23 -22.39
C PHE A 378 -6.92 -10.46 -23.90
N GLY A 379 -6.08 -9.74 -24.65
CA GLY A 379 -6.00 -9.86 -26.11
C GLY A 379 -5.13 -11.02 -26.61
N THR A 380 -4.23 -11.53 -25.77
CA THR A 380 -3.35 -12.66 -26.13
C THR A 380 -3.97 -13.99 -25.77
N LEU A 381 -4.74 -14.06 -24.69
CA LEU A 381 -5.37 -15.27 -24.20
C LEU A 381 -6.12 -16.07 -25.28
N PRO A 382 -6.94 -15.47 -26.16
CA PRO A 382 -7.65 -16.22 -27.22
C PRO A 382 -6.71 -16.80 -28.29
N LYS A 383 -5.49 -16.27 -28.40
CA LYS A 383 -4.47 -16.65 -29.38
C LYS A 383 -3.47 -17.68 -28.85
N LEU A 384 -3.50 -17.97 -27.54
CA LEU A 384 -2.59 -18.94 -26.93
C LEU A 384 -3.05 -20.36 -27.22
N ALA A 385 -2.10 -21.22 -27.60
CA ALA A 385 -2.31 -22.66 -27.72
C ALA A 385 -2.34 -23.34 -26.34
N LEU A 386 -3.32 -23.00 -25.51
CA LEU A 386 -3.49 -23.61 -24.18
C LEU A 386 -3.97 -25.06 -24.33
N PRO A 387 -3.41 -26.03 -23.58
CA PRO A 387 -3.86 -27.41 -23.63
C PRO A 387 -5.34 -27.55 -23.28
N ARG A 388 -6.06 -28.37 -24.05
CA ARG A 388 -7.49 -28.65 -23.78
C ARG A 388 -7.73 -29.21 -22.36
N ARG A 389 -6.76 -29.95 -21.82
CA ARG A 389 -6.77 -30.55 -20.48
C ARG A 389 -6.20 -29.65 -19.39
N LEU A 390 -5.81 -28.40 -19.69
CA LEU A 390 -5.33 -27.47 -18.69
C LEU A 390 -6.39 -27.28 -17.59
N ARG A 391 -5.96 -27.42 -16.33
CA ARG A 391 -6.73 -27.20 -15.12
C ARG A 391 -5.87 -26.37 -14.16
N PRO A 392 -5.88 -25.04 -14.28
CA PRO A 392 -5.08 -24.20 -13.40
C PRO A 392 -5.52 -24.37 -11.95
N ALA A 393 -4.57 -24.40 -11.02
CA ALA A 393 -4.87 -24.40 -9.59
C ALA A 393 -5.53 -23.08 -9.16
N LEU A 394 -5.09 -21.97 -9.76
CA LEU A 394 -5.67 -20.63 -9.59
C LEU A 394 -5.59 -19.87 -10.91
N VAL A 395 -6.67 -19.15 -11.23
CA VAL A 395 -6.68 -18.10 -12.24
C VAL A 395 -6.86 -16.76 -11.55
N VAL A 396 -5.94 -15.84 -11.80
CA VAL A 396 -6.04 -14.44 -11.37
C VAL A 396 -6.40 -13.60 -12.59
N VAL A 397 -7.46 -12.80 -12.49
CA VAL A 397 -7.84 -11.82 -13.51
C VAL A 397 -7.67 -10.44 -12.90
N ASP A 398 -6.62 -9.75 -13.32
CA ASP A 398 -6.32 -8.40 -12.90
C ASP A 398 -7.09 -7.39 -13.75
N GLU A 399 -7.54 -6.29 -13.14
CA GLU A 399 -8.47 -5.33 -13.75
C GLU A 399 -9.71 -6.02 -14.36
N ALA A 400 -10.42 -6.80 -13.54
CA ALA A 400 -11.56 -7.60 -14.00
C ALA A 400 -12.71 -6.79 -14.65
N HIS A 401 -12.72 -5.46 -14.49
CA HIS A 401 -13.64 -4.57 -15.20
C HIS A 401 -13.53 -4.69 -16.74
N PHE A 402 -12.39 -5.15 -17.29
CA PHE A 402 -12.27 -5.42 -18.73
C PHE A 402 -13.22 -6.52 -19.23
N VAL A 403 -13.65 -7.45 -18.35
CA VAL A 403 -14.53 -8.57 -18.72
C VAL A 403 -15.98 -8.40 -18.26
N LYS A 404 -16.39 -7.16 -17.95
CA LYS A 404 -17.76 -6.84 -17.50
C LYS A 404 -18.86 -7.09 -18.53
N ASN A 405 -18.54 -7.10 -19.81
CA ASN A 405 -19.50 -7.41 -20.88
C ASN A 405 -19.31 -8.88 -21.34
N PRO A 406 -20.27 -9.79 -21.09
CA PRO A 406 -20.13 -11.20 -21.39
C PRO A 406 -20.11 -11.54 -22.88
N ASP A 407 -20.59 -10.64 -23.74
CA ASP A 407 -20.70 -10.90 -25.18
C ASP A 407 -19.38 -10.77 -25.94
N THR A 408 -18.42 -10.06 -25.34
CA THR A 408 -17.12 -9.82 -25.96
C THR A 408 -16.28 -11.10 -26.03
N GLN A 409 -15.47 -11.25 -27.09
CA GLN A 409 -14.58 -12.41 -27.24
C GLN A 409 -13.62 -12.58 -26.06
N ARG A 410 -13.09 -11.46 -25.53
CA ARG A 410 -12.21 -11.47 -24.35
C ARG A 410 -12.90 -12.06 -23.12
N SER A 411 -14.14 -11.66 -22.81
CA SER A 411 -14.88 -12.19 -21.66
C SER A 411 -15.19 -13.67 -21.81
N LYS A 412 -15.56 -14.12 -23.02
CA LYS A 412 -15.78 -15.54 -23.32
C LYS A 412 -14.51 -16.38 -23.10
N ALA A 413 -13.36 -15.89 -23.56
CA ALA A 413 -12.08 -16.55 -23.37
C ALA A 413 -11.67 -16.63 -21.89
N VAL A 414 -11.79 -15.51 -21.16
CA VAL A 414 -11.48 -15.45 -19.72
C VAL A 414 -12.41 -16.38 -18.93
N ASN A 415 -13.73 -16.29 -19.14
CA ASN A 415 -14.70 -17.14 -18.47
C ASN A 415 -14.42 -18.62 -18.72
N THR A 416 -14.05 -19.01 -19.95
CA THR A 416 -13.69 -20.40 -20.27
C THR A 416 -12.56 -20.94 -19.40
N VAL A 417 -11.54 -20.13 -19.12
CA VAL A 417 -10.41 -20.55 -18.27
C VAL A 417 -10.80 -20.52 -16.78
N VAL A 418 -11.55 -19.51 -16.36
CA VAL A 418 -12.10 -19.39 -14.99
C VAL A 418 -13.00 -20.58 -14.62
N GLN A 419 -13.80 -21.09 -15.55
CA GLN A 419 -14.62 -22.29 -15.32
C GLN A 419 -13.80 -23.59 -15.27
N ARG A 420 -12.58 -23.61 -15.83
CA ARG A 420 -11.69 -24.78 -15.79
C ARG A 420 -10.80 -24.82 -14.56
N ALA A 421 -10.64 -23.70 -13.86
CA ALA A 421 -9.80 -23.59 -12.69
C ALA A 421 -10.56 -23.99 -11.42
N GLU A 422 -9.85 -24.61 -10.48
CA GLU A 422 -10.44 -24.91 -9.16
C GLU A 422 -10.74 -23.62 -8.38
N ARG A 423 -9.83 -22.66 -8.47
CA ARG A 423 -9.89 -21.38 -7.78
C ARG A 423 -9.80 -20.23 -8.78
N ALA A 424 -10.47 -19.13 -8.47
CA ALA A 424 -10.47 -17.94 -9.30
C ALA A 424 -10.46 -16.67 -8.43
N LEU A 425 -9.60 -15.73 -8.79
CA LEU A 425 -9.40 -14.48 -8.08
C LEU A 425 -9.55 -13.33 -9.08
N LEU A 426 -10.63 -12.57 -8.96
CA LEU A 426 -10.81 -11.35 -9.76
C LEU A 426 -10.33 -10.16 -8.95
N LEU A 427 -9.37 -9.40 -9.47
CA LEU A 427 -8.88 -8.18 -8.84
C LEU A 427 -9.48 -6.98 -9.57
N THR A 428 -10.09 -6.05 -8.83
CA THR A 428 -10.63 -4.82 -9.42
C THR A 428 -10.73 -3.71 -8.37
N GLY A 429 -10.20 -2.51 -8.67
CA GLY A 429 -10.33 -1.36 -7.78
C GLY A 429 -11.71 -0.69 -7.83
N THR A 430 -12.46 -0.91 -8.92
CA THR A 430 -13.74 -0.23 -9.20
C THR A 430 -14.84 -1.21 -9.66
N PRO A 431 -15.18 -2.23 -8.84
CA PRO A 431 -16.11 -3.29 -9.24
C PRO A 431 -17.53 -2.80 -9.63
N MET A 432 -17.95 -1.63 -9.17
CA MET A 432 -19.33 -1.11 -9.29
C MET A 432 -19.45 0.19 -10.10
N GLU A 433 -18.39 0.58 -10.82
CA GLU A 433 -18.17 1.93 -11.38
C GLU A 433 -19.31 2.50 -12.24
N ASN A 434 -20.15 1.66 -12.86
CA ASN A 434 -21.24 2.15 -13.70
C ASN A 434 -22.59 1.48 -13.44
N ARG A 435 -22.64 0.21 -13.02
CA ARG A 435 -23.90 -0.57 -12.87
C ARG A 435 -23.74 -1.76 -11.91
N VAL A 436 -24.73 -1.99 -11.05
CA VAL A 436 -24.82 -3.21 -10.22
C VAL A 436 -24.84 -4.46 -11.12
N GLU A 437 -25.39 -4.37 -12.32
CA GLU A 437 -25.43 -5.43 -13.32
C GLU A 437 -24.03 -5.87 -13.80
N GLU A 438 -23.08 -4.93 -13.93
CA GLU A 438 -21.70 -5.24 -14.30
C GLU A 438 -21.02 -6.06 -13.20
N PHE A 439 -21.23 -5.67 -11.94
CA PHE A 439 -20.76 -6.43 -10.79
C PHE A 439 -21.39 -7.83 -10.73
N ARG A 440 -22.71 -7.94 -10.91
CA ARG A 440 -23.41 -9.24 -10.96
C ARG A 440 -22.84 -10.16 -12.04
N THR A 441 -22.44 -9.60 -13.19
CA THR A 441 -21.78 -10.36 -14.25
C THR A 441 -20.46 -10.97 -13.75
N LEU A 442 -19.63 -10.21 -13.05
CA LEU A 442 -18.37 -10.72 -12.48
C LEU A 442 -18.63 -11.79 -11.41
N VAL A 443 -19.62 -11.57 -10.53
CA VAL A 443 -20.04 -12.57 -9.53
C VAL A 443 -20.53 -13.85 -10.21
N SER A 444 -21.22 -13.75 -11.35
CA SER A 444 -21.73 -14.91 -12.08
C SER A 444 -20.62 -15.84 -12.58
N TYR A 445 -19.42 -15.32 -12.88
CA TYR A 445 -18.26 -16.13 -13.26
C TYR A 445 -17.70 -16.95 -12.09
N LEU A 446 -17.89 -16.47 -10.87
CA LEU A 446 -17.30 -17.03 -9.66
C LEU A 446 -18.28 -17.93 -8.92
N GLN A 447 -19.45 -17.40 -8.56
CA GLN A 447 -20.47 -18.05 -7.74
C GLN A 447 -21.88 -17.75 -8.28
N PRO A 448 -22.35 -18.53 -9.29
CA PRO A 448 -23.66 -18.30 -9.93
C PRO A 448 -24.85 -18.27 -8.97
N ASN A 449 -24.80 -19.05 -7.89
CA ASN A 449 -25.85 -19.09 -6.87
C ASN A 449 -25.99 -17.76 -6.12
N ILE A 450 -24.87 -17.07 -5.85
CA ILE A 450 -24.88 -15.74 -5.21
C ILE A 450 -25.37 -14.71 -6.21
N ALA A 451 -24.91 -14.76 -7.47
CA ALA A 451 -25.38 -13.89 -8.53
C ALA A 451 -26.91 -13.97 -8.69
N ALA A 452 -27.49 -15.17 -8.69
CA ALA A 452 -28.93 -15.37 -8.77
C ALA A 452 -29.71 -14.79 -7.58
N ARG A 453 -29.16 -14.88 -6.35
CA ARG A 453 -29.75 -14.27 -5.14
C ARG A 453 -29.71 -12.75 -5.15
N SER A 454 -28.73 -12.17 -5.84
CA SER A 454 -28.63 -10.72 -6.06
C SER A 454 -29.48 -10.19 -7.22
N SER A 455 -30.27 -11.04 -7.90
CA SER A 455 -31.06 -10.66 -9.09
C SER A 455 -32.50 -10.20 -8.77
N GLY A 456 -32.93 -10.21 -7.50
CA GLY A 456 -34.30 -9.82 -7.13
C GLY A 456 -34.41 -8.32 -6.81
N ASN A 457 -35.21 -7.55 -7.58
CA ASN A 457 -35.60 -6.14 -7.37
C ASN A 457 -34.74 -5.35 -6.32
N ASP A 458 -33.46 -5.15 -6.64
CA ASP A 458 -32.46 -4.53 -5.75
C ASP A 458 -32.75 -3.05 -5.40
N ALA A 459 -33.76 -2.44 -6.02
CA ALA A 459 -34.25 -1.11 -5.65
C ALA A 459 -34.95 -1.08 -4.29
N MET A 460 -35.34 -2.24 -3.72
CA MET A 460 -36.12 -2.31 -2.46
C MET A 460 -35.34 -2.84 -1.24
N VAL A 461 -34.17 -3.47 -1.44
CA VAL A 461 -33.46 -4.20 -0.37
C VAL A 461 -32.38 -3.37 0.35
N GLY A 462 -31.93 -2.26 -0.27
CA GLY A 462 -30.95 -1.34 0.30
C GLY A 462 -29.50 -1.87 0.27
N ALA A 463 -28.52 -0.95 0.27
CA ALA A 463 -27.09 -1.25 0.12
C ALA A 463 -26.56 -2.28 1.16
N LYS A 464 -27.07 -2.22 2.39
CA LYS A 464 -26.68 -3.13 3.48
C LYS A 464 -27.02 -4.59 3.21
N ALA A 465 -28.21 -4.86 2.66
CA ALA A 465 -28.62 -6.22 2.35
C ALA A 465 -27.86 -6.78 1.14
N PHE A 466 -27.60 -5.93 0.13
CA PHE A 466 -26.76 -6.29 -1.01
C PHE A 466 -25.36 -6.70 -0.54
N ARG A 467 -24.70 -5.89 0.30
CA ARG A 467 -23.38 -6.23 0.88
C ARG A 467 -23.38 -7.58 1.60
N ARG A 468 -24.41 -7.87 2.39
CA ARG A 468 -24.52 -9.16 3.11
C ARG A 468 -24.63 -10.36 2.16
N VAL A 469 -25.32 -10.20 1.02
CA VAL A 469 -25.46 -11.26 0.01
C VAL A 469 -24.13 -11.54 -0.69
N VAL A 470 -23.35 -10.49 -0.97
CA VAL A 470 -22.10 -10.60 -1.75
C VAL A 470 -20.85 -10.81 -0.91
N ALA A 471 -20.90 -10.58 0.41
CA ALA A 471 -19.78 -10.78 1.34
C ALA A 471 -19.05 -12.12 1.21
N PRO A 472 -19.70 -13.27 0.89
CA PRO A 472 -18.98 -14.54 0.74
C PRO A 472 -18.14 -14.67 -0.55
N VAL A 473 -18.28 -13.73 -1.50
CA VAL A 473 -17.56 -13.70 -2.78
C VAL A 473 -16.78 -12.40 -2.97
N TYR A 474 -16.99 -11.38 -2.15
CA TYR A 474 -16.45 -10.04 -2.35
C TYR A 474 -15.86 -9.48 -1.06
N LEU A 475 -14.59 -9.08 -1.12
CA LEU A 475 -13.89 -8.35 -0.07
C LEU A 475 -13.46 -7.00 -0.62
N ARG A 476 -13.76 -5.91 0.09
CA ARG A 476 -13.29 -4.56 -0.23
C ARG A 476 -12.90 -3.82 1.03
N ARG A 477 -11.74 -3.17 0.98
CA ARG A 477 -11.20 -2.29 2.02
C ARG A 477 -10.73 -0.99 1.40
N ASN A 478 -10.85 0.09 2.17
CA ASN A 478 -10.39 1.42 1.76
C ASN A 478 -8.97 1.67 2.26
N GLN A 479 -8.25 2.58 1.61
CA GLN A 479 -6.90 2.97 2.01
C GLN A 479 -6.86 3.57 3.42
N GLU A 480 -7.73 4.53 3.68
CA GLU A 480 -7.86 5.20 4.99
C GLU A 480 -8.15 4.22 6.14
N ASP A 481 -8.91 3.17 5.84
CA ASP A 481 -9.33 2.15 6.79
C ASP A 481 -8.26 1.10 7.11
N VAL A 482 -7.17 1.02 6.35
CA VAL A 482 -6.15 -0.04 6.51
C VAL A 482 -4.71 0.46 6.51
N LEU A 483 -4.48 1.70 6.04
CA LEU A 483 -3.18 2.37 6.01
C LEU A 483 -3.27 3.65 6.84
N GLY A 484 -3.07 3.52 8.16
CA GLY A 484 -3.01 4.66 9.07
C GLY A 484 -1.77 5.55 8.84
N GLU A 485 -0.82 5.12 8.02
CA GLU A 485 0.43 5.86 7.75
C GLU A 485 0.46 6.58 6.39
N LEU A 486 -0.57 6.42 5.55
CA LEU A 486 -0.58 7.12 4.26
C LEU A 486 -0.56 8.64 4.49
N PRO A 487 0.24 9.37 3.71
CA PRO A 487 0.22 10.82 3.78
C PRO A 487 -1.15 11.42 3.46
N GLU A 488 -1.37 12.65 3.92
CA GLU A 488 -2.56 13.40 3.56
C GLU A 488 -2.64 13.61 2.04
N LEU A 489 -3.83 13.40 1.50
CA LEU A 489 -4.19 13.74 0.13
C LEU A 489 -4.97 15.05 0.17
N LEU A 490 -4.44 16.09 -0.45
CA LEU A 490 -5.06 17.41 -0.53
C LEU A 490 -5.59 17.60 -1.95
N GLU A 491 -6.91 17.69 -2.09
CA GLU A 491 -7.55 17.89 -3.39
C GLU A 491 -8.02 19.35 -3.52
N VAL A 492 -7.55 20.02 -4.57
CA VAL A 492 -7.83 21.42 -4.86
C VAL A 492 -8.48 21.52 -6.24
N GLU A 493 -9.61 22.20 -6.30
CA GLU A 493 -10.24 22.60 -7.57
C GLU A 493 -9.79 24.01 -7.94
N ASP A 494 -8.94 24.10 -8.96
CA ASP A 494 -8.43 25.36 -9.48
C ASP A 494 -9.37 25.89 -10.56
N TRP A 495 -10.33 26.71 -10.12
CA TRP A 495 -11.31 27.36 -10.99
C TRP A 495 -10.73 28.61 -11.65
N VAL A 496 -10.55 28.57 -12.96
CA VAL A 496 -10.10 29.71 -13.79
C VAL A 496 -11.26 30.30 -14.60
N GLU A 497 -11.05 31.51 -15.07
CA GLU A 497 -11.95 32.19 -16.01
C GLU A 497 -11.26 32.28 -17.37
N PHE A 498 -12.03 32.14 -18.46
CA PHE A 498 -11.46 32.29 -19.79
C PHE A 498 -10.87 33.69 -19.97
N GLY A 499 -9.70 33.76 -20.61
CA GLY A 499 -9.20 34.96 -21.26
C GLY A 499 -10.01 35.32 -22.51
N SER A 500 -9.51 36.28 -23.30
CA SER A 500 -10.21 36.69 -24.53
C SER A 500 -10.06 35.68 -25.67
N GLN A 501 -8.89 35.05 -25.79
CA GLN A 501 -8.52 34.17 -26.90
C GLN A 501 -9.12 32.76 -26.74
N ASP A 502 -8.89 32.12 -25.60
CA ASP A 502 -9.47 30.82 -25.27
C ASP A 502 -11.02 30.86 -25.20
N ARG A 503 -11.62 31.97 -24.75
CA ARG A 503 -13.08 32.15 -24.80
C ARG A 503 -13.60 32.15 -26.23
N GLN A 504 -12.88 32.79 -27.16
CA GLN A 504 -13.27 32.78 -28.56
C GLN A 504 -13.18 31.37 -29.14
N ALA A 505 -12.09 30.64 -28.86
CA ALA A 505 -11.93 29.24 -29.25
C ALA A 505 -13.04 28.35 -28.68
N TYR A 506 -13.44 28.59 -27.42
CA TYR A 506 -14.54 27.89 -26.78
C TYR A 506 -15.88 28.13 -27.48
N LEU A 507 -16.21 29.39 -27.75
CA LEU A 507 -17.45 29.76 -28.44
C LEU A 507 -17.53 29.14 -29.84
N GLU A 508 -16.42 29.11 -30.57
CA GLU A 508 -16.32 28.45 -31.88
C GLU A 508 -16.52 26.94 -31.77
N ALA A 509 -15.92 26.30 -30.77
CA ALA A 509 -16.11 24.88 -30.50
C ALA A 509 -17.58 24.55 -30.18
N VAL A 510 -18.26 25.38 -29.38
CA VAL A 510 -19.69 25.22 -29.07
C VAL A 510 -20.56 25.33 -30.32
N ARG A 511 -20.32 26.35 -31.16
CA ARG A 511 -21.02 26.50 -32.45
C ARG A 511 -20.82 25.29 -33.37
N ALA A 512 -19.62 24.73 -33.39
CA ALA A 512 -19.29 23.55 -34.16
C ALA A 512 -19.84 22.24 -33.55
N GLY A 513 -20.37 22.27 -32.32
CA GLY A 513 -20.78 21.08 -31.58
C GLY A 513 -19.62 20.12 -31.26
N ASN A 514 -18.39 20.63 -31.24
CA ASN A 514 -17.19 19.82 -31.06
C ASN A 514 -16.79 19.77 -29.58
N LEU A 515 -17.29 18.77 -28.87
CA LEU A 515 -17.06 18.57 -27.44
C LEU A 515 -15.57 18.45 -27.08
N MET A 516 -14.77 17.79 -27.92
CA MET A 516 -13.33 17.66 -27.66
C MET A 516 -12.62 19.01 -27.79
N ALA A 517 -13.03 19.84 -28.75
CA ALA A 517 -12.54 21.22 -28.88
C ALA A 517 -12.98 22.09 -27.70
N MET A 518 -14.19 21.91 -27.18
CA MET A 518 -14.66 22.62 -25.97
C MET A 518 -13.77 22.31 -24.76
N ARG A 519 -13.43 21.03 -24.54
CA ARG A 519 -12.60 20.58 -23.41
C ARG A 519 -11.16 21.09 -23.43
N ARG A 520 -10.62 21.37 -24.62
CA ARG A 520 -9.24 21.89 -24.81
C ARG A 520 -9.16 23.40 -24.99
N ALA A 521 -10.28 24.10 -25.14
CA ALA A 521 -10.30 25.51 -25.55
C ALA A 521 -9.48 26.42 -24.63
N ALA A 522 -9.46 26.13 -23.33
CA ALA A 522 -8.68 26.88 -22.32
C ALA A 522 -7.15 26.69 -22.41
N TYR A 523 -6.68 25.89 -23.38
CA TYR A 523 -5.27 25.72 -23.75
C TYR A 523 -4.95 26.35 -25.11
N GLU A 524 -5.91 26.96 -25.79
CA GLU A 524 -5.67 27.69 -27.05
C GLU A 524 -5.31 29.16 -26.72
N PRO A 525 -4.33 29.80 -27.39
CA PRO A 525 -3.55 29.33 -28.54
C PRO A 525 -2.32 28.49 -28.18
N GLY A 526 -2.16 28.09 -26.91
CA GLY A 526 -1.01 27.32 -26.43
C GLY A 526 0.11 28.17 -25.85
N THR A 527 -0.16 29.44 -25.53
CA THR A 527 0.75 30.35 -24.81
C THR A 527 0.17 30.70 -23.45
N PRO A 528 1.00 30.87 -22.39
CA PRO A 528 0.50 31.13 -21.04
C PRO A 528 -0.39 32.38 -20.97
N GLU A 529 -0.02 33.46 -21.65
CA GLU A 529 -0.76 34.74 -21.62
C GLU A 529 -2.11 34.68 -22.35
N GLY A 530 -2.34 33.64 -23.15
CA GLY A 530 -3.55 33.47 -23.96
C GLY A 530 -4.48 32.35 -23.47
N SER A 531 -4.02 31.53 -22.53
CA SER A 531 -4.64 30.25 -22.17
C SER A 531 -4.78 30.12 -20.65
N ALA A 532 -5.99 30.34 -20.13
CA ALA A 532 -6.22 30.44 -18.69
C ALA A 532 -5.80 29.18 -17.90
N LYS A 533 -5.98 27.98 -18.47
CA LYS A 533 -5.54 26.75 -17.80
C LYS A 533 -4.04 26.53 -17.89
N LEU A 534 -3.42 26.90 -19.02
CA LEU A 534 -1.96 26.74 -19.18
C LEU A 534 -1.20 27.67 -18.22
N GLU A 535 -1.66 28.91 -18.07
CA GLU A 535 -1.13 29.87 -17.09
C GLU A 535 -1.15 29.28 -15.68
N ARG A 536 -2.35 28.88 -15.20
CA ARG A 536 -2.51 28.32 -13.86
C ARG A 536 -1.71 27.03 -13.66
N LEU A 537 -1.64 26.17 -14.68
CA LEU A 537 -0.84 24.95 -14.64
C LEU A 537 0.64 25.26 -14.39
N LEU A 538 1.19 26.24 -15.11
CA LEU A 538 2.60 26.62 -14.99
C LEU A 538 2.90 27.32 -13.67
N GLU A 539 1.96 28.11 -13.12
CA GLU A 539 2.07 28.65 -11.76
C GLU A 539 2.24 27.54 -10.72
N ILE A 540 1.40 26.50 -10.76
CA ILE A 540 1.49 25.36 -9.83
C ILE A 540 2.83 24.62 -10.00
N ILE A 541 3.33 24.49 -11.23
CA ILE A 541 4.65 23.87 -11.48
C ILE A 541 5.77 24.72 -10.88
N GLU A 542 5.71 26.05 -10.99
CA GLU A 542 6.72 26.95 -10.43
C GLU A 542 6.67 26.97 -8.90
N GLU A 543 5.47 27.01 -8.30
CA GLU A 543 5.29 26.82 -6.85
C GLU A 543 5.89 25.48 -6.38
N SER A 544 5.74 24.42 -7.18
CA SER A 544 6.32 23.11 -6.91
C SER A 544 7.84 23.11 -7.03
N ARG A 545 8.41 23.89 -7.97
CA ARG A 545 9.85 24.05 -8.15
C ARG A 545 10.50 24.70 -6.94
N ASP A 546 9.89 25.75 -6.39
CA ASP A 546 10.37 26.44 -5.18
C ASP A 546 10.46 25.50 -3.96
N ASN A 547 9.55 24.52 -3.89
CA ASN A 547 9.52 23.51 -2.84
C ASN A 547 10.36 22.25 -3.18
N GLY A 548 10.94 22.17 -4.38
CA GLY A 548 11.67 20.99 -4.86
C GLY A 548 10.80 19.75 -5.09
N TRP A 549 9.48 19.93 -5.19
CA TRP A 549 8.52 18.84 -5.38
C TRP A 549 8.49 18.37 -6.83
N LYS A 550 8.30 17.07 -7.02
CA LYS A 550 8.08 16.49 -8.34
C LYS A 550 6.60 16.48 -8.69
N VAL A 551 6.31 16.79 -9.95
CA VAL A 551 4.96 16.98 -10.48
C VAL A 551 4.66 15.92 -11.54
N VAL A 552 3.41 15.44 -11.58
CA VAL A 552 2.88 14.65 -12.69
C VAL A 552 1.69 15.39 -13.29
N VAL A 553 1.77 15.68 -14.59
CA VAL A 553 0.69 16.29 -15.35
C VAL A 553 -0.01 15.21 -16.17
N PHE A 554 -1.29 15.03 -15.91
CA PHE A 554 -2.17 14.14 -16.66
C PHE A 554 -3.10 14.91 -17.57
N SER A 555 -3.13 14.52 -18.85
CA SER A 555 -4.13 14.99 -19.82
C SER A 555 -4.58 13.83 -20.71
N TYR A 556 -5.77 13.92 -21.27
CA TYR A 556 -6.23 13.07 -22.37
C TYR A 556 -5.59 13.47 -23.70
N PHE A 557 -5.31 14.77 -23.88
CA PHE A 557 -4.94 15.39 -25.15
C PHE A 557 -3.41 15.47 -25.34
N LEU A 558 -2.91 14.93 -26.45
CA LEU A 558 -1.47 14.87 -26.74
C LEU A 558 -0.83 16.24 -27.00
N ASP A 559 -1.57 17.15 -27.60
CA ASP A 559 -1.14 18.52 -27.88
C ASP A 559 -1.10 19.39 -26.63
N VAL A 560 -2.02 19.19 -25.68
CA VAL A 560 -1.92 19.81 -24.34
C VAL A 560 -0.64 19.33 -23.66
N LEU A 561 -0.34 18.02 -23.67
CA LEU A 561 0.90 17.50 -23.10
C LEU A 561 2.15 18.06 -23.80
N ALA A 562 2.11 18.22 -25.13
CA ALA A 562 3.21 18.80 -25.89
C ALA A 562 3.44 20.28 -25.52
N SER A 563 2.37 21.07 -25.43
CA SER A 563 2.43 22.47 -25.00
C SER A 563 2.99 22.60 -23.58
N VAL A 564 2.52 21.78 -22.63
CA VAL A 564 3.07 21.77 -21.27
C VAL A 564 4.56 21.39 -21.27
N ALA A 565 4.96 20.35 -21.99
CA ALA A 565 6.36 19.92 -22.05
C ALA A 565 7.28 21.01 -22.63
N GLU A 566 6.81 21.71 -23.67
CA GLU A 566 7.53 22.81 -24.30
C GLU A 566 7.79 23.96 -23.32
N HIS A 567 6.78 24.37 -22.55
CA HIS A 567 6.89 25.48 -21.60
C HIS A 567 7.66 25.11 -20.33
N VAL A 568 7.59 23.85 -19.89
CA VAL A 568 8.39 23.36 -18.75
C VAL A 568 9.88 23.20 -19.12
N GLY A 569 10.18 22.86 -20.38
CA GLY A 569 11.55 22.80 -20.89
C GLY A 569 12.36 21.64 -20.29
N ALA A 570 13.54 21.95 -19.73
CA ALA A 570 14.55 20.96 -19.37
C ALA A 570 14.16 20.02 -18.21
N ASP A 571 13.13 20.38 -17.42
CA ASP A 571 12.64 19.56 -16.31
C ASP A 571 11.48 18.63 -16.72
N ALA A 572 11.05 18.70 -17.98
CA ALA A 572 9.98 17.86 -18.50
C ALA A 572 10.50 16.46 -18.91
N PHE A 573 9.81 15.43 -18.41
CA PHE A 573 9.94 14.04 -18.81
C PHE A 573 8.65 13.62 -19.53
N GLY A 574 8.77 12.88 -20.63
CA GLY A 574 7.62 12.43 -21.42
C GLY A 574 7.55 13.06 -22.81
N PRO A 575 6.39 12.99 -23.48
CA PRO A 575 5.13 12.47 -22.98
C PRO A 575 5.08 10.95 -22.91
N LEU A 576 4.51 10.43 -21.82
CA LEU A 576 4.14 9.02 -21.72
C LEU A 576 2.78 8.81 -22.39
N THR A 577 2.76 8.09 -23.50
CA THR A 577 1.56 7.92 -24.33
C THR A 577 1.25 6.44 -24.56
N GLY A 578 0.10 6.16 -25.18
CA GLY A 578 -0.28 4.81 -25.60
C GLY A 578 0.77 4.10 -26.47
N SER A 579 1.57 4.84 -27.25
CA SER A 579 2.57 4.27 -28.16
C SER A 579 3.94 4.02 -27.53
N THR A 580 4.21 4.55 -26.33
CA THR A 580 5.47 4.30 -25.61
C THR A 580 5.59 2.81 -25.26
N SER A 581 6.70 2.18 -25.66
CA SER A 581 6.98 0.78 -25.38
C SER A 581 7.05 0.51 -23.87
N ALA A 582 6.77 -0.73 -23.44
CA ALA A 582 6.80 -1.06 -22.02
C ALA A 582 8.17 -0.81 -21.37
N GLU A 583 9.26 -1.09 -22.10
CA GLU A 583 10.63 -0.82 -21.66
C GLU A 583 10.91 0.68 -21.58
N GLY A 584 10.56 1.45 -22.62
CA GLY A 584 10.74 2.90 -22.62
C GLY A 584 9.93 3.61 -21.53
N ARG A 585 8.74 3.12 -21.19
CA ARG A 585 7.95 3.63 -20.06
C ARG A 585 8.68 3.42 -18.73
N GLN A 586 9.28 2.25 -18.52
CA GLN A 586 9.99 1.94 -17.29
C GLN A 586 11.22 2.84 -17.13
N THR A 587 12.06 2.94 -18.18
CA THR A 587 13.23 3.83 -18.18
C THR A 587 12.86 5.27 -17.85
N LEU A 588 11.80 5.79 -18.48
CA LEU A 588 11.37 7.17 -18.27
C LEU A 588 10.91 7.43 -16.82
N VAL A 589 10.18 6.48 -16.22
CA VAL A 589 9.76 6.57 -14.82
C VAL A 589 10.95 6.43 -13.87
N ASP A 590 11.91 5.55 -14.18
CA ASP A 590 13.12 5.36 -13.39
C ASP A 590 13.97 6.63 -13.40
N ASP A 591 14.16 7.25 -14.58
CA ASP A 591 14.91 8.50 -14.74
C ASP A 591 14.24 9.68 -13.99
N PHE A 592 12.91 9.80 -14.11
CA PHE A 592 12.12 10.77 -13.34
C PHE A 592 12.25 10.55 -11.83
N THR A 593 12.23 9.28 -11.39
CA THR A 593 12.40 8.91 -9.98
C THR A 593 13.81 9.23 -9.49
N ALA A 594 14.84 9.00 -10.32
CA ALA A 594 16.24 9.20 -9.99
C ALA A 594 16.68 10.68 -9.98
N ARG A 595 15.98 11.57 -10.71
CA ARG A 595 16.26 13.02 -10.73
C ARG A 595 16.26 13.59 -9.30
N GLU A 596 17.32 14.28 -8.91
CA GLU A 596 17.36 15.02 -7.63
C GLU A 596 16.61 16.36 -7.79
N GLY A 597 15.77 16.70 -6.82
CA GLY A 597 14.96 17.93 -6.83
C GLY A 597 13.73 17.87 -7.75
N HIS A 598 13.35 19.04 -8.27
CA HIS A 598 12.16 19.23 -9.09
C HIS A 598 12.26 18.49 -10.44
N ALA A 599 11.12 17.96 -10.88
CA ALA A 599 10.93 17.32 -12.16
C ALA A 599 9.44 17.27 -12.51
N VAL A 600 9.10 17.31 -13.79
CA VAL A 600 7.72 17.21 -14.26
C VAL A 600 7.58 16.02 -15.20
N LEU A 601 6.72 15.06 -14.88
CA LEU A 601 6.34 13.99 -15.79
C LEU A 601 5.02 14.34 -16.48
N VAL A 602 5.03 14.45 -17.80
CA VAL A 602 3.79 14.63 -18.58
C VAL A 602 3.33 13.29 -19.14
N SER A 603 2.08 12.92 -18.88
CA SER A 603 1.54 11.61 -19.22
C SER A 603 0.11 11.70 -19.72
N GLN A 604 -0.24 10.89 -20.72
CA GLN A 604 -1.64 10.63 -21.00
C GLN A 604 -2.30 9.97 -19.80
N ILE A 605 -3.50 10.39 -19.41
CA ILE A 605 -4.14 9.84 -18.21
C ILE A 605 -4.50 8.36 -18.35
N GLU A 606 -4.90 7.93 -19.54
CA GLU A 606 -5.19 6.51 -19.82
C GLU A 606 -3.92 5.63 -19.89
N ALA A 607 -2.79 6.21 -20.32
CA ALA A 607 -1.52 5.50 -20.44
C ALA A 607 -0.76 5.48 -19.10
N GLY A 608 -0.88 6.55 -18.33
CA GLY A 608 -0.25 6.79 -17.03
C GLY A 608 -0.99 6.13 -15.87
N GLY A 609 -2.32 6.02 -15.96
CA GLY A 609 -3.19 5.48 -14.91
C GLY A 609 -3.05 3.97 -14.68
N VAL A 610 -2.38 3.22 -15.56
CA VAL A 610 -2.26 1.76 -15.48
C VAL A 610 -0.79 1.31 -15.47
N GLY A 611 -0.36 0.78 -14.32
CA GLY A 611 0.83 -0.08 -14.24
C GLY A 611 2.17 0.60 -14.02
N LEU A 612 2.20 1.89 -13.70
CA LEU A 612 3.42 2.64 -13.44
C LEU A 612 3.58 2.94 -11.94
N ASN A 613 4.81 3.02 -11.47
CA ASN A 613 5.13 3.44 -10.12
C ASN A 613 5.64 4.89 -10.13
N VAL A 614 4.77 5.86 -9.84
CA VAL A 614 5.10 7.30 -9.91
C VAL A 614 5.07 7.94 -8.52
N GLN A 615 5.37 7.15 -7.49
CA GLN A 615 5.34 7.56 -6.08
C GLN A 615 6.30 8.71 -5.74
N ALA A 616 7.30 8.97 -6.58
CA ALA A 616 8.22 10.08 -6.37
C ALA A 616 7.55 11.45 -6.47
N ALA A 617 6.35 11.53 -7.07
CA ALA A 617 5.62 12.78 -7.24
C ALA A 617 4.78 13.14 -6.00
N SER A 618 4.82 14.41 -5.62
CA SER A 618 4.04 14.99 -4.52
C SER A 618 2.95 15.93 -5.01
N VAL A 619 2.93 16.25 -6.31
CA VAL A 619 1.91 17.08 -6.96
C VAL A 619 1.40 16.37 -8.20
N VAL A 620 0.07 16.30 -8.32
CA VAL A 620 -0.66 15.75 -9.46
C VAL A 620 -1.51 16.85 -10.05
N ILE A 621 -1.34 17.15 -11.32
CA ILE A 621 -2.18 18.11 -12.04
C ILE A 621 -3.05 17.34 -13.04
N ILE A 622 -4.35 17.42 -12.87
CA ILE A 622 -5.35 16.95 -13.84
C ILE A 622 -5.69 18.14 -14.73
N ALA A 623 -5.17 18.13 -15.95
CA ALA A 623 -5.28 19.24 -16.91
C ALA A 623 -6.73 19.50 -17.35
N GLU A 624 -7.56 18.47 -17.35
CA GLU A 624 -8.99 18.60 -17.62
C GLU A 624 -9.79 17.46 -16.96
N PRO A 625 -11.06 17.71 -16.56
CA PRO A 625 -11.86 16.71 -15.88
C PRO A 625 -12.19 15.53 -16.80
N GLN A 626 -12.24 14.33 -16.22
CA GLN A 626 -12.58 13.10 -16.95
C GLN A 626 -14.00 12.62 -16.66
N TRP A 627 -14.63 12.03 -17.67
CA TRP A 627 -16.00 11.49 -17.59
C TRP A 627 -16.19 10.36 -16.58
N LYS A 628 -15.09 9.67 -16.25
CA LYS A 628 -15.04 8.53 -15.36
C LYS A 628 -14.18 8.93 -14.14
N PRO A 629 -14.78 9.12 -12.95
CA PRO A 629 -14.03 9.49 -11.75
C PRO A 629 -12.87 8.53 -11.49
N SER A 630 -13.14 7.24 -11.66
CA SER A 630 -12.16 6.16 -11.56
C SER A 630 -10.86 6.44 -12.30
N THR A 631 -10.88 7.08 -13.48
CA THR A 631 -9.68 7.29 -14.31
C THR A 631 -8.73 8.27 -13.63
N GLU A 632 -9.27 9.31 -12.97
CA GLU A 632 -8.51 10.21 -12.13
C GLU A 632 -8.04 9.49 -10.87
N ASP A 633 -8.92 8.76 -10.18
CA ASP A 633 -8.56 7.99 -8.97
C ASP A 633 -7.42 7.00 -9.25
N GLN A 634 -7.45 6.33 -10.42
CA GLN A 634 -6.41 5.40 -10.84
C GLN A 634 -5.07 6.09 -11.03
N ALA A 635 -5.08 7.31 -11.55
CA ALA A 635 -3.90 8.12 -11.82
C ALA A 635 -3.34 8.73 -10.52
N ILE A 636 -4.19 9.28 -9.66
CA ILE A 636 -3.85 9.80 -8.33
C ILE A 636 -3.25 8.67 -7.48
N ALA A 637 -3.86 7.49 -7.48
CA ALA A 637 -3.36 6.31 -6.75
C ALA A 637 -2.01 5.78 -7.28
N ARG A 638 -1.45 6.32 -8.37
CA ARG A 638 -0.05 6.05 -8.76
C ARG A 638 0.95 6.88 -7.98
N CYS A 639 0.52 8.03 -7.49
CA CYS A 639 1.32 8.94 -6.67
C CYS A 639 1.00 8.73 -5.18
N HIS A 640 -0.29 8.59 -4.83
CA HIS A 640 -0.77 8.35 -3.47
C HIS A 640 -1.06 6.85 -3.24
N ARG A 641 -0.02 6.12 -2.84
CA ARG A 641 -0.06 4.66 -2.57
C ARG A 641 1.02 4.25 -1.59
N MET A 642 0.90 3.05 -1.02
CA MET A 642 1.83 2.49 -0.02
C MET A 642 3.30 2.68 -0.40
N GLY A 643 4.03 3.47 0.39
CA GLY A 643 5.42 3.87 0.11
C GLY A 643 5.57 5.36 -0.28
N GLN A 644 4.46 6.07 -0.48
CA GLN A 644 4.47 7.52 -0.52
C GLN A 644 4.83 8.07 0.87
N THR A 645 5.82 8.96 0.92
CA THR A 645 6.35 9.54 2.17
C THR A 645 5.82 10.95 2.42
N ARG A 646 5.51 11.68 1.34
CA ARG A 646 5.06 13.07 1.37
C ARG A 646 3.57 13.20 1.12
N LYS A 647 3.01 14.33 1.58
CA LYS A 647 1.64 14.72 1.21
C LYS A 647 1.53 14.82 -0.30
N VAL A 648 0.38 14.44 -0.83
CA VAL A 648 0.10 14.53 -2.27
C VAL A 648 -0.94 15.63 -2.49
N HIS A 649 -0.60 16.62 -3.30
CA HIS A 649 -1.51 17.69 -3.72
C HIS A 649 -2.07 17.36 -5.10
N VAL A 650 -3.38 17.27 -5.22
CA VAL A 650 -4.07 17.03 -6.49
C VAL A 650 -4.77 18.30 -6.90
N HIS A 651 -4.31 18.89 -8.00
CA HIS A 651 -4.88 20.07 -8.63
C HIS A 651 -5.75 19.65 -9.81
N ARG A 652 -7.02 20.05 -9.81
CA ARG A 652 -7.94 19.87 -10.95
C ARG A 652 -8.21 21.20 -11.60
N LEU A 653 -7.75 21.37 -12.83
CA LEU A 653 -7.94 22.61 -13.58
C LEU A 653 -9.33 22.63 -14.22
N LEU A 654 -10.16 23.59 -13.82
CA LEU A 654 -11.55 23.73 -14.24
C LEU A 654 -11.82 25.15 -14.73
N VAL A 655 -12.58 25.31 -15.81
CA VAL A 655 -12.99 26.64 -16.27
C VAL A 655 -14.45 26.91 -15.89
N LYS A 656 -14.71 28.06 -15.27
CA LYS A 656 -16.08 28.52 -14.96
C LYS A 656 -16.89 28.71 -16.24
N ASP A 657 -18.21 28.51 -16.14
CA ASP A 657 -19.14 28.72 -17.26
C ASP A 657 -18.72 27.98 -18.54
N SER A 658 -18.28 26.73 -18.39
CA SER A 658 -17.79 25.88 -19.48
C SER A 658 -18.26 24.42 -19.34
N VAL A 659 -17.91 23.61 -20.34
CA VAL A 659 -18.10 22.16 -20.35
C VAL A 659 -17.50 21.48 -19.12
N ASP A 660 -16.43 22.02 -18.53
CA ASP A 660 -15.77 21.43 -17.36
C ASP A 660 -16.71 21.35 -16.16
N ALA A 661 -17.52 22.39 -15.93
CA ALA A 661 -18.48 22.43 -14.82
C ALA A 661 -19.55 21.34 -14.96
N GLN A 662 -20.01 21.08 -16.19
CA GLN A 662 -20.98 20.01 -16.45
C GLN A 662 -20.36 18.62 -16.24
N VAL A 663 -19.12 18.42 -16.71
CA VAL A 663 -18.40 17.15 -16.51
C VAL A 663 -18.18 16.89 -15.02
N GLN A 664 -17.83 17.93 -14.26
CA GLN A 664 -17.68 17.88 -12.81
C GLN A 664 -18.98 17.45 -12.12
N GLU A 665 -20.12 18.08 -12.45
CA GLU A 665 -21.43 17.74 -11.87
C GLU A 665 -21.82 16.28 -12.15
N ILE A 666 -21.57 15.80 -13.37
CA ILE A 666 -21.80 14.39 -13.75
C ILE A 666 -20.90 13.45 -12.92
N ARG A 667 -19.65 13.86 -12.65
CA ARG A 667 -18.70 13.09 -11.87
C ARG A 667 -19.17 12.96 -10.42
N ASP A 668 -19.55 14.08 -9.80
CA ASP A 668 -19.99 14.13 -8.41
C ASP A 668 -21.23 13.25 -8.18
N HIS A 669 -22.16 13.24 -9.13
CA HIS A 669 -23.33 12.35 -9.09
C HIS A 669 -22.95 10.86 -9.13
N LYS A 670 -21.97 10.48 -9.96
CA LYS A 670 -21.50 9.09 -10.07
C LYS A 670 -20.74 8.64 -8.82
N THR A 671 -19.91 9.50 -8.24
CA THR A 671 -19.17 9.21 -7.02
C THR A 671 -20.13 8.95 -5.85
N LEU A 672 -21.17 9.79 -5.70
CA LEU A 672 -22.19 9.60 -4.66
C LEU A 672 -22.91 8.24 -4.77
N LEU A 673 -23.29 7.85 -5.99
CA LEU A 673 -23.93 6.55 -6.23
C LEU A 673 -22.99 5.38 -5.92
N PHE A 674 -21.70 5.50 -6.26
CA PHE A 674 -20.71 4.48 -5.96
C PHE A 674 -20.54 4.30 -4.45
N ASP A 675 -20.36 5.40 -3.71
CA ASP A 675 -20.15 5.39 -2.27
C ASP A 675 -21.34 4.79 -1.51
N GLN A 676 -22.58 5.07 -1.93
CA GLN A 676 -23.77 4.50 -1.30
C GLN A 676 -23.81 2.96 -1.33
N TYR A 677 -23.33 2.35 -2.41
CA TYR A 677 -23.33 0.89 -2.55
C TYR A 677 -22.04 0.24 -2.03
N ALA A 678 -20.92 0.97 -2.04
CA ALA A 678 -19.61 0.47 -1.67
C ALA A 678 -19.23 0.73 -0.19
N ARG A 679 -19.66 1.85 0.42
CA ARG A 679 -19.24 2.29 1.78
C ARG A 679 -20.36 2.17 2.83
N GLU A 680 -20.01 1.92 4.09
CA GLU A 680 -20.94 2.09 5.22
C GLU A 680 -21.09 3.57 5.56
N SER A 681 -21.95 4.29 4.82
CA SER A 681 -22.44 5.60 5.24
C SER A 681 -23.94 5.57 5.53
N ASP A 682 -24.32 6.02 6.72
CA ASP A 682 -25.71 6.17 7.21
C ASP A 682 -26.44 7.37 6.56
N THR A 683 -26.23 7.59 5.26
CA THR A 683 -26.83 8.72 4.54
C THR A 683 -28.14 8.34 3.85
N LYS A 684 -29.26 8.78 4.44
CA LYS A 684 -30.63 8.67 3.93
C LYS A 684 -30.89 9.60 2.73
N HIS A 685 -30.34 9.34 1.55
CA HIS A 685 -30.85 9.98 0.32
C HIS A 685 -30.74 9.02 -0.88
N ALA A 686 -31.76 8.19 -1.08
CA ALA A 686 -31.95 7.47 -2.33
C ALA A 686 -32.71 8.38 -3.32
N HIS A 687 -32.01 9.00 -4.26
CA HIS A 687 -32.63 9.61 -5.42
C HIS A 687 -32.35 8.76 -6.66
N LYS A 688 -33.43 8.46 -7.40
CA LYS A 688 -33.43 7.68 -8.64
C LYS A 688 -32.73 8.48 -9.75
N GLY A 689 -31.66 7.93 -10.31
CA GLY A 689 -30.97 8.54 -11.44
C GLY A 689 -29.99 7.61 -12.16
N ALA A 690 -30.24 6.29 -12.21
CA ALA A 690 -29.40 5.40 -13.00
C ALA A 690 -29.97 5.27 -14.41
N LEU A 691 -29.66 6.21 -15.30
CA LEU A 691 -29.82 6.07 -16.75
C LEU A 691 -28.99 7.16 -17.44
N ASP A 692 -27.86 6.80 -18.05
CA ASP A 692 -27.55 7.12 -19.44
C ASP A 692 -26.22 6.49 -19.90
N THR A 693 -26.14 6.13 -21.18
CA THR A 693 -24.91 5.63 -21.82
C THR A 693 -23.97 6.80 -22.14
N ALA A 694 -22.64 6.60 -22.12
CA ALA A 694 -21.65 7.67 -22.35
C ALA A 694 -21.91 8.49 -23.64
N VAL A 695 -22.39 7.83 -24.70
CA VAL A 695 -22.75 8.45 -25.99
C VAL A 695 -23.98 9.37 -25.88
N SER A 696 -24.89 9.11 -24.94
CA SER A 696 -26.03 9.98 -24.64
C SER A 696 -25.59 11.23 -23.87
N VAL A 697 -24.70 11.04 -22.90
CA VAL A 697 -24.19 12.11 -22.02
C VAL A 697 -23.42 13.18 -22.81
N GLU A 698 -22.52 12.76 -23.71
CA GLU A 698 -21.74 13.70 -24.55
C GLU A 698 -22.65 14.61 -25.39
N LYS A 699 -23.71 14.04 -25.98
CA LYS A 699 -24.68 14.82 -26.78
C LYS A 699 -25.51 15.77 -25.93
N GLN A 700 -25.93 15.33 -24.74
CA GLN A 700 -26.66 16.17 -23.80
C GLN A 700 -25.82 17.37 -23.36
N VAL A 701 -24.53 17.17 -23.08
CA VAL A 701 -23.60 18.24 -22.69
C VAL A 701 -23.43 19.27 -23.80
N VAL A 702 -23.23 18.83 -25.05
CA VAL A 702 -23.13 19.75 -26.20
C VAL A 702 -24.42 20.57 -26.36
N GLN A 703 -25.58 19.93 -26.28
CA GLN A 703 -26.88 20.62 -26.39
C GLN A 703 -27.11 21.60 -25.23
N ALA A 704 -26.73 21.23 -24.01
CA ALA A 704 -26.82 22.09 -22.85
C ALA A 704 -25.94 23.34 -23.01
N GLU A 705 -24.70 23.19 -23.52
CA GLU A 705 -23.81 24.31 -23.78
C GLU A 705 -24.30 25.23 -24.90
N GLN A 706 -24.82 24.68 -26.00
CA GLN A 706 -25.43 25.48 -27.07
C GLN A 706 -26.62 26.28 -26.55
N LYS A 707 -27.52 25.63 -25.77
CA LYS A 707 -28.67 26.29 -25.15
C LYS A 707 -28.24 27.40 -24.18
N ARG A 708 -27.22 27.16 -23.35
CA ARG A 708 -26.67 28.14 -22.39
C ARG A 708 -26.17 29.40 -23.09
N LEU A 709 -25.60 29.24 -24.28
CA LEU A 709 -25.04 30.33 -25.09
C LEU A 709 -26.03 30.91 -26.13
N GLY A 710 -27.26 30.41 -26.18
CA GLY A 710 -28.30 30.89 -27.10
C GLY A 710 -28.05 30.56 -28.58
N LEU A 711 -27.40 29.42 -28.85
CA LEU A 711 -27.03 28.92 -30.19
C LEU A 711 -28.02 27.89 -30.74
#